data_AF-A0A8H6YYT5-F1
#
_entry.id   AF-A0A8H6YYT5-F1
#
_cell.length_a   1.000
_cell.length_b   1.000
_cell.length_c   1.000
_cell.angle_alpha   90.00
_cell.angle_beta   90.00
_cell.angle_gamma   90.00
#
_symmetry.space_group_name_H-M   'P 1'
#
loop_
_entity.id
_entity.type
_entity.pdbx_description
1 polymer ?
#
loop_
_entity_poly.entity_id
_entity_poly.type
_entity_poly.pdbx_seq_one_letter_code
_entity_poly.pdbx_strand_id
1 'polypeptide(L)'
;MDPPTMRLMDRDAWVLKAARSVVQGIDLFKNRVEFKPLGALDGRVAAYVELGRTAYFITTHANYVPLLPQIDPKQIVLRRDMRYGHDDPVMWPQLYSDAFCHLAAIPKAPTSAHDRMKLGVMWWNPTPKDFVCPASGLTLTRGLGRLSGHRFLELRKAVNALIEEYERYLQSLPTRTPPTTLFPQLVQTLRLSLERLTIPATYTRMQLSVVAVQREYLELTGLLRYMTKYKPRMDGLADPYANPADPDDCLGCFTDDPRVAQIFWKACLPCWFIRPLQAFADENILKVVVPFLATDFLEMHPAEGFSPVPTTDRLEDRLRVLHQCTRNTPWYRNPLLTASVSTSAPATCRPVQSAVAGPSRSAPRGLNPYAAARALAKAEKEARGPNPNAKTARDKFLPLDRPEMPSTITAWASALATIDRSCPPACGVDLPQRYVFPEPGLLASPEDELRRRTYYHHYRLMRDALVFRLADPSVPPALLSTQEWRDALQGKVISQGKAGTRAQQRSATVEDLLRPALEACGIDALTEFPVSPAAVPSIHLHSAKELLWELAEMNFRYEFLALDARASGLDRPDECRKCFAGDGLIGLDFRESQRGLAAVAVMDRLPYLLYTASLMRDWSVHCKRPMEIDSAQKRIEWDVREVRLLEQQVAAYYTQSFLRGVWASGGHTDAFGARDWILSANKMYH
;
A
#
# COMPACT_ATOMS: atom_id res chain seq x y z
N MET A 1 43.67 -9.24 -11.14
CA MET A 1 42.66 -10.13 -11.76
C MET A 1 41.65 -10.40 -10.67
N ASP A 2 40.47 -9.79 -10.77
CA ASP A 2 39.39 -10.13 -9.84
C ASP A 2 39.06 -11.62 -10.00
N PRO A 3 38.82 -12.36 -8.89
CA PRO A 3 38.32 -13.72 -9.01
C PRO A 3 37.02 -13.66 -9.81
N PRO A 4 36.76 -14.63 -10.72
CA PRO A 4 35.51 -14.67 -11.46
C PRO A 4 34.40 -14.92 -10.44
N THR A 5 33.83 -13.85 -9.89
CA THR A 5 32.61 -13.90 -9.11
C THR A 5 31.59 -14.59 -10.01
N MET A 6 31.03 -15.70 -9.56
CA MET A 6 30.07 -16.48 -10.33
C MET A 6 28.90 -15.57 -10.73
N ARG A 7 28.95 -14.99 -11.93
CA ARG A 7 27.83 -14.22 -12.51
C ARG A 7 26.65 -15.17 -12.61
N LEU A 8 25.42 -14.66 -12.48
CA LEU A 8 24.23 -15.50 -12.58
C LEU A 8 24.21 -16.14 -13.98
N MET A 9 24.38 -17.47 -14.05
CA MET A 9 24.61 -18.18 -15.31
C MET A 9 23.32 -18.83 -15.85
N ASP A 10 23.28 -18.92 -17.17
CA ASP A 10 22.10 -19.17 -18.02
C ASP A 10 21.38 -20.52 -17.78
N ARG A 11 20.10 -20.52 -18.14
CA ARG A 11 19.07 -21.53 -17.87
C ARG A 11 19.36 -22.93 -18.47
N ASP A 12 20.18 -22.99 -19.52
CA ASP A 12 20.44 -24.20 -20.31
C ASP A 12 21.73 -24.96 -19.92
N ALA A 13 22.38 -24.60 -18.81
CA ALA A 13 23.74 -25.06 -18.52
C ALA A 13 23.86 -26.26 -17.59
N TRP A 14 22.78 -26.70 -16.92
CA TRP A 14 22.86 -27.71 -15.85
C TRP A 14 22.30 -29.07 -16.29
N VAL A 15 23.17 -30.07 -16.40
CA VAL A 15 22.76 -31.47 -16.62
C VAL A 15 22.86 -32.23 -15.29
N LEU A 16 21.71 -32.64 -14.75
CA LEU A 16 21.69 -33.57 -13.62
C LEU A 16 22.28 -34.92 -14.05
N LYS A 17 23.29 -35.38 -13.31
CA LYS A 17 23.84 -36.72 -13.48
C LYS A 17 23.49 -37.59 -12.28
N ALA A 18 23.35 -38.88 -12.52
CA ALA A 18 23.18 -39.88 -11.46
C ALA A 18 24.30 -39.74 -10.40
N ALA A 19 24.00 -40.09 -9.15
CA ALA A 19 24.99 -40.07 -8.08
C ALA A 19 26.15 -40.99 -8.47
N ARG A 20 27.33 -40.41 -8.65
CA ARG A 20 28.57 -41.10 -9.00
C ARG A 20 29.67 -40.62 -8.07
N SER A 21 30.32 -41.54 -7.38
CA SER A 21 31.50 -41.22 -6.57
C SER A 21 32.71 -40.91 -7.44
N VAL A 22 32.85 -41.58 -8.59
CA VAL A 22 33.91 -41.33 -9.56
C VAL A 22 33.39 -40.49 -10.72
N VAL A 23 33.98 -39.32 -10.91
CA VAL A 23 33.57 -38.36 -11.93
C VAL A 23 34.77 -37.78 -12.65
N GLN A 24 34.80 -37.86 -13.99
CA GLN A 24 35.93 -37.42 -14.81
C GLN A 24 37.30 -37.94 -14.31
N GLY A 25 37.33 -39.16 -13.76
CA GLY A 25 38.54 -39.79 -13.21
C GLY A 25 38.87 -39.41 -11.76
N ILE A 26 38.11 -38.51 -11.13
CA ILE A 26 38.28 -38.10 -9.73
C ILE A 26 37.29 -38.88 -8.87
N ASP A 27 37.79 -39.65 -7.90
CA ASP A 27 36.97 -40.34 -6.90
C ASP A 27 36.76 -39.44 -5.67
N LEU A 28 35.52 -38.96 -5.49
CA LEU A 28 35.10 -38.15 -4.35
C LEU A 28 35.21 -38.89 -3.01
N PHE A 29 35.37 -40.21 -3.00
CA PHE A 29 35.61 -40.99 -1.78
C PHE A 29 37.09 -41.28 -1.49
N LYS A 30 38.05 -40.78 -2.30
CA LYS A 30 39.48 -41.10 -2.13
C LYS A 30 40.03 -40.79 -0.73
N ASN A 31 39.45 -39.79 -0.04
CA ASN A 31 39.83 -39.35 1.31
C ASN A 31 38.78 -39.70 2.38
N ARG A 32 37.79 -40.57 2.09
CA ARG A 32 36.68 -40.84 3.01
C ARG A 32 37.18 -41.51 4.29
N VAL A 33 36.93 -40.86 5.42
CA VAL A 33 37.16 -41.41 6.76
C VAL A 33 35.89 -41.24 7.60
N GLU A 34 35.17 -42.34 7.81
CA GLU A 34 33.79 -42.33 8.32
C GLU A 34 33.63 -41.71 9.72
N PHE A 35 34.61 -41.92 10.60
CA PHE A 35 34.57 -41.46 11.99
C PHE A 35 35.41 -40.22 12.27
N LYS A 36 36.01 -39.60 11.24
CA LYS A 36 36.79 -38.37 11.40
C LYS A 36 35.83 -37.18 11.55
N PRO A 37 35.99 -36.30 12.56
CA PRO A 37 35.24 -35.06 12.63
C PRO A 37 35.39 -34.24 11.35
N LEU A 38 34.26 -33.81 10.78
CA LEU A 38 34.26 -33.03 9.54
C LEU A 38 34.64 -31.58 9.82
N GLY A 39 35.63 -31.06 9.10
CA GLY A 39 35.95 -29.64 9.05
C GLY A 39 35.08 -28.88 8.05
N ALA A 40 35.21 -27.55 8.01
CA ALA A 40 34.37 -26.68 7.18
C ALA A 40 34.42 -26.94 5.66
N LEU A 41 35.48 -27.59 5.18
CA LEU A 41 35.68 -27.91 3.76
C LEU A 41 35.25 -29.34 3.42
N ASP A 42 34.96 -30.16 4.44
CA ASP A 42 34.51 -31.54 4.29
C ASP A 42 33.01 -31.58 3.98
N GLY A 43 32.48 -32.77 3.68
CA GLY A 43 31.08 -32.95 3.35
C GLY A 43 30.48 -34.16 4.07
N ARG A 44 29.41 -33.94 4.84
CA ARG A 44 28.53 -35.05 5.23
C ARG A 44 27.92 -35.66 3.97
N VAL A 45 27.48 -34.80 3.07
CA VAL A 45 27.16 -35.18 1.70
C VAL A 45 27.91 -34.28 0.71
N ALA A 46 28.13 -34.81 -0.48
CA ALA A 46 28.55 -34.04 -1.63
C ALA A 46 27.69 -34.35 -2.85
N ALA A 47 27.62 -33.41 -3.78
CA ALA A 47 27.00 -33.64 -5.07
C ALA A 47 27.92 -33.20 -6.19
N TYR A 48 27.75 -33.85 -7.34
CA TYR A 48 28.42 -33.49 -8.57
C TYR A 48 27.46 -32.74 -9.48
N VAL A 49 27.93 -31.65 -10.08
CA VAL A 49 27.16 -30.86 -11.06
C VAL A 49 28.07 -30.42 -12.21
N GLU A 50 27.51 -30.35 -13.42
CA GLU A 50 28.17 -29.76 -14.59
C GLU A 50 27.47 -28.46 -14.95
N LEU A 51 28.27 -27.41 -15.16
CA LEU A 51 27.83 -26.12 -15.67
C LEU A 51 28.53 -25.85 -16.99
N GLY A 52 27.80 -26.00 -18.09
CA GLY A 52 28.37 -25.94 -19.44
C GLY A 52 29.41 -27.05 -19.66
N ARG A 53 30.69 -26.69 -19.75
CA ARG A 53 31.81 -27.64 -19.90
C ARG A 53 32.62 -27.85 -18.62
N THR A 54 32.28 -27.14 -17.55
CA THR A 54 33.05 -27.16 -16.31
C THR A 54 32.36 -28.05 -15.28
N ALA A 55 33.15 -28.91 -14.66
CA ALA A 55 32.74 -29.85 -13.63
C ALA A 55 32.94 -29.22 -12.24
N TYR A 56 31.92 -29.31 -11.39
CA TYR A 56 31.96 -28.83 -10.02
C TYR A 56 31.52 -29.92 -9.05
N PHE A 57 32.01 -29.81 -7.82
CA PHE A 57 31.48 -30.56 -6.69
C PHE A 57 31.01 -29.59 -5.61
N ILE A 58 29.95 -29.98 -4.91
CA ILE A 58 29.33 -29.20 -3.85
C ILE A 58 29.44 -30.02 -2.57
N THR A 59 30.03 -29.47 -1.51
CA THR A 59 30.06 -30.11 -0.19
C THR A 59 29.17 -29.37 0.78
N THR A 60 28.60 -30.10 1.73
CA THR A 60 27.80 -29.52 2.81
C THR A 60 27.76 -30.42 4.03
N HIS A 61 27.44 -29.82 5.18
CA HIS A 61 27.16 -30.56 6.42
C HIS A 61 25.68 -30.93 6.57
N ALA A 62 24.81 -30.39 5.73
CA ALA A 62 23.42 -30.83 5.61
C ALA A 62 23.36 -32.27 5.08
N ASN A 63 22.20 -32.91 5.23
CA ASN A 63 22.00 -34.28 4.73
C ASN A 63 21.62 -34.35 3.24
N TYR A 64 21.60 -33.21 2.55
CA TYR A 64 21.12 -33.06 1.18
C TYR A 64 21.83 -31.93 0.44
N VAL A 65 21.73 -31.93 -0.90
CA VAL A 65 22.15 -30.82 -1.76
C VAL A 65 20.95 -30.38 -2.63
N PRO A 66 20.49 -29.12 -2.54
CA PRO A 66 19.55 -28.57 -3.49
C PRO A 66 20.29 -28.24 -4.80
N LEU A 67 19.61 -28.30 -5.94
CA LEU A 67 20.17 -27.73 -7.16
C LEU A 67 20.27 -26.20 -7.03
N LEU A 68 21.33 -25.61 -7.59
CA LEU A 68 21.44 -24.16 -7.69
C LEU A 68 20.21 -23.58 -8.43
N PRO A 69 19.77 -22.35 -8.08
CA PRO A 69 18.74 -21.66 -8.84
C PRO A 69 19.08 -21.62 -10.33
N GLN A 70 18.13 -22.04 -11.19
CA GLN A 70 18.27 -22.02 -12.65
C GLN A 70 17.84 -20.65 -13.18
N ILE A 71 18.72 -19.66 -13.04
CA ILE A 71 18.36 -18.25 -13.19
C ILE A 71 18.23 -17.88 -14.67
N ASP A 72 17.12 -17.23 -15.03
CA ASP A 72 17.03 -16.45 -16.26
C ASP A 72 17.70 -15.09 -16.01
N PRO A 73 18.79 -14.76 -16.72
CA PRO A 73 19.57 -13.55 -16.45
C PRO A 73 18.83 -12.25 -16.81
N LYS A 74 17.72 -12.31 -17.54
CA LYS A 74 17.01 -11.13 -18.05
C LYS A 74 15.72 -10.83 -17.32
N GLN A 75 15.16 -11.81 -16.59
CA GLN A 75 13.83 -11.64 -16.01
C GLN A 75 13.58 -12.56 -14.81
N ILE A 76 12.60 -12.16 -14.01
CA ILE A 76 12.05 -12.94 -12.91
C ILE A 76 10.57 -13.17 -13.21
N VAL A 77 10.10 -14.40 -13.01
CA VAL A 77 8.74 -14.80 -13.38
C VAL A 77 7.93 -15.13 -12.13
N LEU A 78 6.79 -14.47 -11.99
CA LEU A 78 5.79 -14.82 -10.99
C LEU A 78 5.14 -16.16 -11.35
N ARG A 79 5.00 -17.05 -10.38
CA ARG A 79 4.50 -18.42 -10.54
C ARG A 79 3.03 -18.52 -10.13
N ARG A 80 2.34 -19.61 -10.48
CA ARG A 80 0.89 -19.79 -10.20
C ARG A 80 0.50 -19.69 -8.73
N ASP A 81 1.42 -19.96 -7.81
CA ASP A 81 1.24 -19.79 -6.36
C ASP A 81 1.51 -18.36 -5.88
N MET A 82 1.71 -17.43 -6.82
CA MET A 82 2.05 -16.01 -6.62
C MET A 82 3.43 -15.77 -5.97
N ARG A 83 4.33 -16.77 -5.99
CA ARG A 83 5.74 -16.62 -5.59
C ARG A 83 6.65 -16.57 -6.80
N TYR A 84 7.97 -16.48 -6.59
CA TYR A 84 8.95 -16.45 -7.68
C TYR A 84 9.68 -17.79 -7.90
N GLY A 85 9.19 -18.88 -7.32
CA GLY A 85 9.82 -20.21 -7.44
C GLY A 85 11.23 -20.22 -6.83
N HIS A 86 12.20 -20.86 -7.50
CA HIS A 86 13.59 -20.88 -7.02
C HIS A 86 14.31 -19.53 -7.07
N ASP A 87 13.71 -18.51 -7.68
CA ASP A 87 14.22 -17.14 -7.63
C ASP A 87 13.89 -16.45 -6.29
N ASP A 88 12.93 -16.99 -5.53
CA ASP A 88 12.49 -16.39 -4.28
C ASP A 88 13.39 -16.81 -3.10
N PRO A 89 14.12 -15.88 -2.46
CA PRO A 89 15.02 -16.22 -1.35
C PRO A 89 14.31 -16.78 -0.12
N VAL A 90 12.99 -16.59 0.00
CA VAL A 90 12.24 -17.18 1.12
C VAL A 90 11.73 -18.60 0.84
N MET A 91 11.92 -19.10 -0.39
CA MET A 91 11.49 -20.43 -0.81
C MET A 91 12.65 -21.37 -1.14
N TRP A 92 13.77 -20.82 -1.64
CA TRP A 92 14.89 -21.62 -2.11
C TRP A 92 16.24 -20.99 -1.75
N PRO A 93 17.27 -21.80 -1.43
CA PRO A 93 18.59 -21.27 -1.13
C PRO A 93 19.18 -20.49 -2.30
N GLN A 94 19.73 -19.30 -2.01
CA GLN A 94 20.35 -18.43 -3.01
C GLN A 94 21.88 -18.47 -2.90
N LEU A 95 22.56 -17.91 -3.91
CA LEU A 95 23.97 -17.56 -3.78
C LEU A 95 24.16 -16.53 -2.66
N TYR A 96 25.27 -16.63 -1.96
CA TYR A 96 25.65 -15.69 -0.91
C TYR A 96 25.84 -14.27 -1.46
N SER A 97 25.36 -13.29 -0.73
CA SER A 97 25.57 -11.87 -0.99
C SER A 97 25.85 -11.18 0.33
N ASP A 98 26.95 -10.41 0.42
CA ASP A 98 27.29 -9.64 1.61
C ASP A 98 26.17 -8.64 1.98
N ALA A 99 25.61 -7.97 0.98
CA ALA A 99 24.51 -7.00 1.14
C ALA A 99 23.21 -7.62 1.68
N PHE A 100 23.02 -8.93 1.47
CA PHE A 100 21.82 -9.68 1.86
C PHE A 100 22.16 -10.97 2.62
N CYS A 101 23.19 -10.91 3.46
CA CYS A 101 23.74 -12.07 4.17
C CYS A 101 22.71 -12.78 5.08
N HIS A 102 21.69 -12.06 5.56
CA HIS A 102 20.61 -12.61 6.39
C HIS A 102 19.69 -13.58 5.65
N LEU A 103 19.68 -13.58 4.31
CA LEU A 103 18.83 -14.50 3.54
C LEU A 103 19.21 -15.98 3.74
N ALA A 104 20.45 -16.27 4.15
CA ALA A 104 20.84 -17.63 4.52
C ALA A 104 20.17 -18.13 5.82
N ALA A 105 19.72 -17.21 6.68
CA ALA A 105 19.10 -17.52 7.97
C ALA A 105 17.56 -17.62 7.90
N ILE A 106 16.97 -17.59 6.71
CA ILE A 106 15.52 -17.77 6.54
C ILE A 106 15.11 -19.16 7.05
N PRO A 107 14.09 -19.26 7.92
CA PRO A 107 13.61 -20.54 8.41
C PRO A 107 12.99 -21.41 7.30
N LYS A 108 13.13 -22.73 7.42
CA LYS A 108 12.31 -23.66 6.65
C LYS A 108 10.90 -23.77 7.22
N ALA A 109 9.99 -24.32 6.42
CA ALA A 109 8.66 -24.69 6.89
C ALA A 109 8.75 -25.68 8.07
N PRO A 110 7.95 -25.50 9.13
CA PRO A 110 8.00 -26.35 10.31
C PRO A 110 7.62 -27.81 9.99
N THR A 111 8.44 -28.75 10.48
CA THR A 111 8.23 -30.20 10.33
C THR A 111 7.51 -30.83 11.52
N SER A 112 7.50 -30.18 12.69
CA SER A 112 6.77 -30.64 13.86
C SER A 112 5.28 -30.29 13.75
N ALA A 113 4.40 -31.12 14.31
CA ALA A 113 2.96 -30.85 14.30
C ALA A 113 2.61 -29.60 15.13
N HIS A 114 3.30 -29.38 16.24
CA HIS A 114 3.10 -28.23 17.12
C HIS A 114 3.46 -26.91 16.42
N ASP A 115 4.62 -26.85 15.78
CA ASP A 115 5.08 -25.63 15.11
C ASP A 115 4.27 -25.35 13.84
N ARG A 116 3.83 -26.40 13.12
CA ARG A 116 2.86 -26.23 12.00
C ARG A 116 1.55 -25.61 12.46
N MET A 117 1.03 -26.01 13.63
CA MET A 117 -0.19 -25.42 14.16
C MET A 117 0.00 -23.94 14.52
N LYS A 118 1.19 -23.55 14.98
CA LYS A 118 1.48 -22.18 15.43
C LYS A 118 1.86 -21.23 14.28
N LEU A 119 2.71 -21.68 13.36
CA LEU A 119 3.36 -20.84 12.35
C LEU A 119 3.15 -21.34 10.91
N GLY A 120 2.48 -22.48 10.70
CA GLY A 120 2.27 -23.07 9.38
C GLY A 120 1.53 -22.15 8.39
N VAL A 121 0.76 -21.17 8.91
CA VAL A 121 0.11 -20.13 8.10
C VAL A 121 1.12 -19.32 7.26
N MET A 122 2.40 -19.26 7.67
CA MET A 122 3.45 -18.53 6.96
C MET A 122 4.01 -19.25 5.73
N TRP A 123 3.71 -20.55 5.56
CA TRP A 123 4.08 -21.36 4.39
C TRP A 123 2.87 -21.90 3.63
N TRP A 124 1.69 -21.42 3.99
CA TRP A 124 0.43 -21.92 3.46
C TRP A 124 0.04 -21.23 2.15
N ASN A 125 -0.68 -21.94 1.28
CA ASN A 125 -1.21 -21.42 0.02
C ASN A 125 -2.72 -21.17 0.13
N PRO A 126 -3.19 -19.93 -0.11
CA PRO A 126 -4.62 -19.64 -0.08
C PRO A 126 -5.41 -20.47 -1.08
N THR A 127 -6.52 -21.04 -0.63
CA THR A 127 -7.47 -21.78 -1.47
C THR A 127 -8.74 -20.96 -1.69
N PRO A 128 -9.62 -21.34 -2.64
CA PRO A 128 -10.89 -20.65 -2.82
C PRO A 128 -11.77 -20.61 -1.56
N LYS A 129 -11.61 -21.57 -0.63
CA LYS A 129 -12.36 -21.61 0.64
C LYS A 129 -11.98 -20.47 1.60
N ASP A 130 -10.81 -19.90 1.41
CA ASP A 130 -10.28 -18.82 2.24
C ASP A 130 -10.64 -17.44 1.67
N PHE A 131 -11.30 -17.40 0.51
CA PHE A 131 -11.73 -16.18 -0.14
C PHE A 131 -13.24 -15.98 0.08
N VAL A 132 -13.58 -14.92 0.81
CA VAL A 132 -14.95 -14.62 1.21
C VAL A 132 -15.46 -13.43 0.40
N CYS A 133 -16.37 -13.70 -0.54
CA CYS A 133 -17.12 -12.67 -1.24
C CYS A 133 -18.35 -12.25 -0.41
N PRO A 134 -18.77 -10.97 -0.49
CA PRO A 134 -20.07 -10.54 0.04
C PRO A 134 -21.23 -11.30 -0.62
N ALA A 135 -22.34 -11.48 0.12
CA ALA A 135 -23.54 -12.12 -0.43
C ALA A 135 -24.12 -11.36 -1.64
N SER A 136 -24.71 -12.10 -2.57
CA SER A 136 -25.40 -11.54 -3.75
C SER A 136 -26.48 -10.54 -3.32
N GLY A 137 -26.39 -9.29 -3.79
CA GLY A 137 -27.29 -8.19 -3.43
C GLY A 137 -26.73 -7.18 -2.42
N LEU A 138 -25.52 -7.42 -1.88
CA LEU A 138 -24.83 -6.48 -0.99
C LEU A 138 -23.73 -5.66 -1.69
N THR A 139 -23.33 -6.04 -2.91
CA THR A 139 -22.25 -5.42 -3.68
C THR A 139 -22.51 -5.58 -5.19
N LEU A 140 -22.02 -4.65 -6.01
CA LEU A 140 -22.02 -4.77 -7.48
C LEU A 140 -20.92 -5.73 -7.96
N THR A 141 -19.87 -5.91 -7.18
CA THR A 141 -18.65 -6.62 -7.57
C THR A 141 -18.61 -8.00 -6.95
N ARG A 142 -19.38 -8.95 -7.50
CA ARG A 142 -19.49 -10.33 -6.98
C ARG A 142 -18.17 -11.12 -6.97
N GLY A 143 -17.17 -10.68 -7.73
CA GLY A 143 -15.82 -11.27 -7.79
C GLY A 143 -14.81 -10.64 -6.84
N LEU A 144 -15.16 -9.56 -6.12
CA LEU A 144 -14.31 -8.98 -5.09
C LEU A 144 -14.65 -9.57 -3.72
N GLY A 145 -13.62 -9.98 -3.01
CA GLY A 145 -13.72 -10.61 -1.71
C GLY A 145 -12.53 -10.31 -0.83
N ARG A 146 -12.51 -10.91 0.34
CA ARG A 146 -11.48 -10.72 1.36
C ARG A 146 -10.94 -12.07 1.81
N LEU A 147 -9.76 -12.06 2.43
CA LEU A 147 -9.28 -13.23 3.16
C LEU A 147 -10.26 -13.56 4.29
N SER A 148 -10.51 -14.84 4.52
CA SER A 148 -11.38 -15.31 5.60
C SER A 148 -10.89 -14.77 6.95
N GLY A 149 -11.83 -14.35 7.80
CA GLY A 149 -11.49 -13.75 9.10
C GLY A 149 -10.64 -14.68 9.98
N HIS A 150 -10.83 -15.99 9.87
CA HIS A 150 -10.00 -16.99 10.55
C HIS A 150 -8.54 -16.92 10.10
N ARG A 151 -8.27 -17.00 8.79
CA ARG A 151 -6.90 -16.93 8.24
C ARG A 151 -6.24 -15.59 8.49
N PHE A 152 -7.00 -14.51 8.35
CA PHE A 152 -6.51 -13.16 8.67
C PHE A 152 -6.06 -13.08 10.13
N LEU A 153 -6.82 -13.64 11.07
CA LEU A 153 -6.47 -13.64 12.48
C LEU A 153 -5.21 -14.47 12.77
N GLU A 154 -5.02 -15.62 12.12
CA GLU A 154 -3.79 -16.42 12.22
C GLU A 154 -2.56 -15.63 11.75
N LEU A 155 -2.63 -15.02 10.57
CA LEU A 155 -1.55 -14.17 10.05
C LEU A 155 -1.25 -13.01 11.00
N ARG A 156 -2.28 -12.27 11.44
CA ARG A 156 -2.12 -11.14 12.34
C ARG A 156 -1.47 -11.54 13.68
N LYS A 157 -1.88 -12.67 14.26
CA LYS A 157 -1.29 -13.18 15.51
C LYS A 157 0.21 -13.46 15.34
N ALA A 158 0.59 -14.13 14.26
CA ALA A 158 2.00 -14.44 14.00
C ALA A 158 2.82 -13.16 13.72
N VAL A 159 2.30 -12.23 12.92
CA VAL A 159 2.94 -10.93 12.65
C VAL A 159 3.15 -10.13 13.93
N ASN A 160 2.13 -10.01 14.79
CA ASN A 160 2.26 -9.28 16.06
C ASN A 160 3.33 -9.90 16.97
N ALA A 161 3.36 -11.24 17.08
CA ALA A 161 4.39 -11.93 17.88
C ALA A 161 5.81 -11.67 17.37
N LEU A 162 6.01 -11.60 16.05
CA LEU A 162 7.31 -11.27 15.45
C LEU A 162 7.70 -9.81 15.69
N ILE A 163 6.74 -8.88 15.61
CA ILE A 163 6.96 -7.46 15.92
C ILE A 163 7.36 -7.29 17.39
N GLU A 164 6.69 -7.96 18.31
CA GLU A 164 7.05 -7.96 19.73
C GLU A 164 8.47 -8.54 19.96
N GLU A 165 8.89 -9.53 19.18
CA GLU A 165 10.25 -10.06 19.21
C GLU A 165 11.29 -9.05 18.72
N TYR A 166 10.98 -8.37 17.62
CA TYR A 166 11.79 -7.26 17.13
C TYR A 166 11.92 -6.14 18.17
N GLU A 167 10.83 -5.74 18.82
CA GLU A 167 10.84 -4.69 19.84
C GLU A 167 11.68 -5.11 21.07
N ARG A 168 11.58 -6.36 21.51
CA ARG A 168 12.46 -6.91 22.56
C ARG A 168 13.93 -6.89 22.14
N TYR A 169 14.22 -7.24 20.89
CA TYR A 169 15.58 -7.15 20.36
C TYR A 169 16.10 -5.71 20.37
N LEU A 170 15.30 -4.73 19.92
CA LEU A 170 15.69 -3.31 19.98
C LEU A 170 16.00 -2.86 21.41
N GLN A 171 15.20 -3.26 22.38
CA GLN A 171 15.42 -2.93 23.80
C GLN A 171 16.70 -3.56 24.36
N SER A 172 17.15 -4.67 23.79
CA SER A 172 18.40 -5.32 24.18
C SER A 172 19.66 -4.65 23.61
N LEU A 173 19.52 -3.79 22.60
CA LEU A 173 20.66 -3.13 21.97
C LEU A 173 21.24 -2.03 22.86
N PRO A 174 22.58 -1.90 22.96
CA PRO A 174 23.22 -0.78 23.62
C PRO A 174 22.78 0.56 22.99
N THR A 175 22.53 1.59 23.80
CA THR A 175 21.95 2.89 23.41
C THR A 175 22.67 3.63 22.26
N ARG A 176 23.90 3.22 21.91
CA ARG A 176 24.72 3.82 20.83
C ARG A 176 24.75 3.01 19.53
N THR A 177 24.07 1.87 19.44
CA THR A 177 24.07 1.02 18.24
C THR A 177 22.75 1.18 17.49
N PRO A 178 22.68 1.99 16.41
CA PRO A 178 21.47 2.06 15.62
C PRO A 178 21.21 0.70 14.95
N PRO A 179 19.95 0.19 14.96
CA PRO A 179 19.62 -1.00 14.20
C PRO A 179 19.86 -0.75 12.71
N THR A 180 20.14 -1.81 11.95
CA THR A 180 20.20 -1.75 10.48
C THR A 180 18.94 -1.07 9.95
N THR A 181 19.07 -0.14 9.00
CA THR A 181 17.94 0.59 8.39
C THR A 181 16.89 -0.33 7.76
N LEU A 182 17.27 -1.57 7.43
CA LEU A 182 16.40 -2.62 6.92
C LEU A 182 15.33 -3.08 7.92
N PHE A 183 15.61 -3.08 9.23
CA PHE A 183 14.66 -3.54 10.24
C PHE A 183 13.38 -2.68 10.29
N PRO A 184 13.46 -1.35 10.50
CA PRO A 184 12.28 -0.49 10.45
C PRO A 184 11.52 -0.59 9.13
N GLN A 185 12.24 -0.73 8.01
CA GLN A 185 11.63 -0.86 6.69
C GLN A 185 10.79 -2.15 6.58
N LEU A 186 11.35 -3.30 6.96
CA LEU A 186 10.64 -4.59 6.92
C LEU A 186 9.42 -4.62 7.84
N VAL A 187 9.54 -4.05 9.04
CA VAL A 187 8.41 -3.96 9.98
C VAL A 187 7.30 -3.09 9.42
N GLN A 188 7.66 -1.95 8.81
CA GLN A 188 6.68 -1.06 8.19
C GLN A 188 5.98 -1.73 7.02
N THR A 189 6.71 -2.35 6.09
CA THR A 189 6.12 -3.05 4.94
C THR A 189 5.24 -4.22 5.38
N LEU A 190 5.66 -4.98 6.39
CA LEU A 190 4.87 -6.09 6.95
C LEU A 190 3.51 -5.63 7.51
N ARG A 191 3.49 -4.51 8.24
CA ARG A 191 2.25 -3.92 8.75
C ARG A 191 1.33 -3.47 7.62
N LEU A 192 1.88 -2.82 6.59
CA LEU A 192 1.13 -2.35 5.41
C LEU A 192 0.56 -3.52 4.60
N SER A 193 1.33 -4.58 4.37
CA SER A 193 0.88 -5.77 3.66
C SER A 193 -0.21 -6.52 4.42
N LEU A 194 -0.11 -6.60 5.74
CA LEU A 194 -1.15 -7.20 6.58
C LEU A 194 -2.46 -6.43 6.49
N GLU A 195 -2.39 -5.09 6.55
CA GLU A 195 -3.57 -4.23 6.41
C GLU A 195 -4.25 -4.40 5.05
N ARG A 196 -3.48 -4.56 3.97
CA ARG A 196 -4.02 -4.74 2.61
C ARG A 196 -4.97 -5.95 2.51
N LEU A 197 -4.79 -6.98 3.34
CA LEU A 197 -5.70 -8.13 3.39
C LEU A 197 -7.11 -7.79 3.89
N THR A 198 -7.29 -6.60 4.47
CA THR A 198 -8.60 -6.05 4.86
C THR A 198 -9.29 -5.30 3.74
N ILE A 199 -8.76 -5.28 2.52
CA ILE A 199 -9.33 -4.56 1.38
C ILE A 199 -9.99 -5.57 0.44
N PRO A 200 -11.18 -5.28 -0.13
CA PRO A 200 -11.77 -6.10 -1.18
C PRO A 200 -10.83 -6.18 -2.39
N ALA A 201 -10.55 -7.39 -2.84
CA ALA A 201 -9.66 -7.66 -3.95
C ALA A 201 -10.16 -8.88 -4.75
N THR A 202 -9.63 -9.09 -5.95
CA THR A 202 -9.80 -10.35 -6.66
C THR A 202 -9.07 -11.47 -5.91
N TYR A 203 -9.45 -12.73 -6.17
CA TYR A 203 -8.79 -13.88 -5.53
C TYR A 203 -7.27 -13.87 -5.73
N THR A 204 -6.81 -13.63 -6.97
CA THR A 204 -5.38 -13.55 -7.30
C THR A 204 -4.65 -12.43 -6.56
N ARG A 205 -5.29 -11.26 -6.40
CA ARG A 205 -4.71 -10.15 -5.63
C ARG A 205 -4.67 -10.40 -4.14
N MET A 206 -5.68 -11.11 -3.61
CA MET A 206 -5.66 -11.58 -2.23
C MET A 206 -4.50 -12.56 -2.03
N GLN A 207 -4.29 -13.52 -2.95
CA GLN A 207 -3.15 -14.44 -2.90
C GLN A 207 -1.80 -13.70 -2.90
N LEU A 208 -1.62 -12.74 -3.82
CA LEU A 208 -0.43 -11.89 -3.85
C LEU A 208 -0.19 -11.15 -2.54
N SER A 209 -1.25 -10.63 -1.93
CA SER A 209 -1.16 -9.91 -0.65
C SER A 209 -0.79 -10.84 0.50
N VAL A 210 -1.30 -12.09 0.52
CA VAL A 210 -0.91 -13.10 1.51
C VAL A 210 0.57 -13.45 1.34
N VAL A 211 1.02 -13.70 0.10
CA VAL A 211 2.42 -14.02 -0.19
C VAL A 211 3.34 -12.87 0.21
N ALA A 212 2.94 -11.61 0.01
CA ALA A 212 3.71 -10.44 0.45
C ALA A 212 3.91 -10.45 1.98
N VAL A 213 2.84 -10.67 2.76
CA VAL A 213 2.93 -10.79 4.23
C VAL A 213 3.86 -11.93 4.63
N GLN A 214 3.70 -13.11 4.03
CA GLN A 214 4.55 -14.27 4.34
C GLN A 214 6.02 -13.99 4.04
N ARG A 215 6.31 -13.39 2.90
CA ARG A 215 7.67 -13.06 2.49
C ARG A 215 8.35 -12.07 3.43
N GLU A 216 7.66 -10.98 3.75
CA GLU A 216 8.17 -9.95 4.66
C GLU A 216 8.36 -10.50 6.07
N TYR A 217 7.44 -11.37 6.52
CA TYR A 217 7.55 -12.10 7.78
C TYR A 217 8.79 -12.99 7.80
N LEU A 218 8.98 -13.82 6.77
CA LEU A 218 10.10 -14.77 6.69
C LEU A 218 11.45 -14.05 6.62
N GLU A 219 11.52 -12.94 5.89
CA GLU A 219 12.73 -12.14 5.80
C GLU A 219 13.07 -11.42 7.11
N LEU A 220 12.09 -10.79 7.76
CA LEU A 220 12.28 -10.20 9.08
C LEU A 220 12.71 -11.26 10.10
N THR A 221 12.11 -12.45 10.04
CA THR A 221 12.53 -13.60 10.86
C THR A 221 13.98 -13.99 10.60
N GLY A 222 14.38 -14.12 9.32
CA GLY A 222 15.76 -14.44 8.95
C GLY A 222 16.75 -13.39 9.42
N LEU A 223 16.40 -12.11 9.29
CA LEU A 223 17.22 -11.00 9.79
C LEU A 223 17.37 -11.01 11.31
N LEU A 224 16.29 -11.22 12.07
CA LEU A 224 16.37 -11.38 13.52
C LEU A 224 17.26 -12.55 13.90
N ARG A 225 17.04 -13.74 13.31
CA ARG A 225 17.87 -14.93 13.57
C ARG A 225 19.34 -14.70 13.23
N TYR A 226 19.60 -14.03 12.11
CA TYR A 226 20.96 -13.70 11.72
C TYR A 226 21.65 -12.85 12.79
N MET A 227 20.99 -11.80 13.26
CA MET A 227 21.57 -10.87 14.24
C MET A 227 21.65 -11.44 15.66
N THR A 228 20.66 -12.21 16.11
CA THR A 228 20.57 -12.67 17.51
C THR A 228 21.22 -14.02 17.75
N LYS A 229 21.34 -14.86 16.72
CA LYS A 229 21.85 -16.23 16.84
C LYS A 229 23.11 -16.46 16.03
N TYR A 230 23.09 -16.19 14.72
CA TYR A 230 24.18 -16.61 13.84
C TYR A 230 25.39 -15.68 13.90
N LYS A 231 25.18 -14.36 13.87
CA LYS A 231 26.26 -13.37 13.92
C LYS A 231 27.09 -13.47 15.20
N PRO A 232 26.51 -13.61 16.41
CA PRO A 232 27.30 -13.85 17.63
C PRO A 232 28.16 -15.12 17.56
N ARG A 233 27.67 -16.19 16.92
CA ARG A 233 28.46 -17.43 16.72
C ARG A 233 29.59 -17.22 15.70
N MET A 234 29.33 -16.48 14.61
CA MET A 234 30.34 -16.10 13.62
C MET A 234 31.48 -15.30 14.26
N ASP A 235 31.13 -14.39 15.19
CA ASP A 235 32.08 -13.53 15.91
C ASP A 235 32.78 -14.23 17.08
N GLY A 236 32.45 -15.50 17.37
CA GLY A 236 32.99 -16.24 18.51
C GLY A 236 32.47 -15.77 19.87
N LEU A 237 31.38 -14.98 19.89
CA LEU A 237 30.74 -14.45 21.10
C LEU A 237 29.71 -15.41 21.71
N ALA A 238 29.30 -16.45 20.98
CA ALA A 238 28.37 -17.46 21.43
C ALA A 238 28.83 -18.86 21.02
N ASP A 239 28.67 -19.84 21.93
CA ASP A 239 28.95 -21.24 21.63
C ASP A 239 27.90 -21.80 20.64
N PRO A 240 28.30 -22.24 19.43
CA PRO A 240 27.40 -22.83 18.45
C PRO A 240 26.70 -24.11 18.97
N TYR A 241 27.31 -24.80 19.94
CA TYR A 241 26.87 -26.09 20.46
C TYR A 241 26.13 -26.00 21.80
N ALA A 242 26.05 -24.82 22.44
CA ALA A 242 25.30 -24.64 23.69
C ALA A 242 23.78 -24.87 23.52
N ASN A 243 23.27 -24.62 22.31
CA ASN A 243 21.95 -25.04 21.85
C ASN A 243 22.10 -25.47 20.39
N PRO A 244 22.37 -26.76 20.12
CA PRO A 244 22.49 -27.27 18.77
C PRO A 244 21.10 -27.22 18.15
N ALA A 245 20.83 -26.14 17.42
CA ALA A 245 19.74 -26.18 16.46
C ALA A 245 20.09 -27.25 15.44
N ASP A 246 19.08 -27.97 14.95
CA ASP A 246 19.30 -28.85 13.79
C ASP A 246 19.93 -27.97 12.69
N PRO A 247 21.13 -28.32 12.17
CA PRO A 247 21.71 -27.60 11.05
C PRO A 247 20.67 -27.45 9.92
N ASP A 248 19.70 -28.36 9.78
CA ASP A 248 18.70 -28.33 8.73
C ASP A 248 17.50 -27.36 8.96
N ASP A 249 17.49 -26.47 9.96
CA ASP A 249 16.33 -25.58 10.26
C ASP A 249 16.24 -24.29 9.39
N CYS A 250 17.26 -24.00 8.58
CA CYS A 250 17.28 -22.81 7.70
C CYS A 250 17.49 -23.17 6.24
N LEU A 251 17.08 -22.27 5.34
CA LEU A 251 17.34 -22.42 3.91
C LEU A 251 18.83 -22.43 3.59
N GLY A 252 19.67 -21.65 4.27
CA GLY A 252 21.10 -21.57 3.97
C GLY A 252 21.42 -20.87 2.65
N CYS A 253 22.68 -20.98 2.20
CA CYS A 253 23.10 -20.40 0.93
C CYS A 253 24.18 -21.20 0.21
N PHE A 254 24.33 -20.94 -1.08
CA PHE A 254 25.47 -21.40 -1.87
C PHE A 254 26.61 -20.38 -1.78
N THR A 255 27.87 -20.85 -1.77
CA THR A 255 29.04 -19.96 -1.87
C THR A 255 30.18 -20.67 -2.57
N ASP A 256 31.04 -19.91 -3.23
CA ASP A 256 32.35 -20.31 -3.74
C ASP A 256 33.50 -19.68 -2.92
N ASP A 257 33.18 -18.88 -1.90
CA ASP A 257 34.17 -18.27 -1.01
C ASP A 257 34.46 -19.19 0.18
N PRO A 258 35.70 -19.72 0.31
CA PRO A 258 36.06 -20.59 1.43
C PRO A 258 35.95 -19.89 2.79
N ARG A 259 36.06 -18.55 2.86
CA ARG A 259 35.92 -17.79 4.10
C ARG A 259 34.48 -17.81 4.59
N VAL A 260 33.52 -17.64 3.67
CA VAL A 260 32.09 -17.71 3.97
C VAL A 260 31.74 -19.12 4.42
N ALA A 261 32.18 -20.15 3.69
CA ALA A 261 31.96 -21.54 4.07
C ALA A 261 32.49 -21.85 5.49
N GLN A 262 33.70 -21.39 5.83
CA GLN A 262 34.27 -21.55 7.17
C GLN A 262 33.49 -20.82 8.26
N ILE A 263 33.10 -19.57 8.03
CA ILE A 263 32.35 -18.78 9.01
C ILE A 263 30.94 -19.36 9.23
N PHE A 264 30.28 -19.80 8.15
CA PHE A 264 28.94 -20.39 8.22
C PHE A 264 28.97 -21.76 8.89
N TRP A 265 30.00 -22.56 8.64
CA TRP A 265 30.25 -23.79 9.37
C TRP A 265 30.40 -23.54 10.87
N LYS A 266 31.24 -22.57 11.26
CA LYS A 266 31.40 -22.18 12.68
C LYS A 266 30.09 -21.71 13.29
N ALA A 267 29.23 -21.04 12.53
CA ALA A 267 27.94 -20.56 13.01
C ALA A 267 26.84 -21.63 13.07
N CYS A 268 27.10 -22.83 12.55
CA CYS A 268 26.12 -23.86 12.26
C CYS A 268 24.97 -23.35 11.36
N LEU A 269 25.32 -22.61 10.31
CA LEU A 269 24.40 -22.14 9.29
C LEU A 269 24.62 -22.97 8.00
N PRO A 270 23.58 -23.56 7.39
CA PRO A 270 23.75 -24.37 6.19
C PRO A 270 24.39 -23.61 5.06
N CYS A 271 25.41 -24.23 4.49
CA CYS A 271 26.14 -23.72 3.35
C CYS A 271 26.43 -24.86 2.38
N TRP A 272 26.27 -24.58 1.09
CA TRP A 272 26.67 -25.45 -0.01
C TRP A 272 27.89 -24.84 -0.68
N PHE A 273 29.05 -25.40 -0.36
CA PHE A 273 30.32 -24.87 -0.84
C PHE A 273 30.65 -25.46 -2.21
N ILE A 274 30.64 -24.60 -3.23
CA ILE A 274 30.83 -24.95 -4.64
C ILE A 274 32.30 -24.79 -5.00
N ARG A 275 32.88 -25.83 -5.58
CA ARG A 275 34.27 -25.81 -6.04
C ARG A 275 34.42 -26.50 -7.40
N PRO A 276 35.36 -26.04 -8.24
CA PRO A 276 35.76 -26.79 -9.43
C PRO A 276 36.21 -28.20 -9.04
N LEU A 277 35.84 -29.21 -9.82
CA LEU A 277 36.16 -30.61 -9.53
C LEU A 277 37.68 -30.83 -9.39
N GLN A 278 38.48 -30.09 -10.15
CA GLN A 278 39.95 -30.15 -10.12
C GLN A 278 40.55 -29.65 -8.80
N ALA A 279 39.80 -28.88 -8.01
CA ALA A 279 40.23 -28.42 -6.70
C ALA A 279 40.05 -29.49 -5.60
N PHE A 280 39.45 -30.64 -5.91
CA PHE A 280 39.25 -31.72 -4.95
C PHE A 280 40.59 -32.35 -4.53
N ALA A 281 41.02 -32.04 -3.31
CA ALA A 281 42.34 -32.37 -2.80
C ALA A 281 42.23 -33.31 -1.60
N ASP A 282 41.82 -32.79 -0.44
CA ASP A 282 41.95 -33.43 0.88
C ASP A 282 40.59 -33.57 1.60
N GLU A 283 39.49 -33.17 0.96
CA GLU A 283 38.18 -33.13 1.59
C GLU A 283 37.64 -34.54 1.92
N ASN A 284 37.16 -34.71 3.15
CA ASN A 284 36.49 -35.92 3.62
C ASN A 284 35.00 -35.87 3.22
N ILE A 285 34.58 -36.74 2.30
CA ILE A 285 33.18 -36.84 1.85
C ILE A 285 32.61 -38.18 2.33
N LEU A 286 31.54 -38.13 3.13
CA LEU A 286 30.93 -39.36 3.67
C LEU A 286 29.93 -40.01 2.72
N LYS A 287 29.21 -39.21 1.91
CA LYS A 287 28.19 -39.70 0.98
C LYS A 287 28.10 -38.81 -0.26
N VAL A 288 27.89 -39.41 -1.43
CA VAL A 288 27.55 -38.66 -2.65
C VAL A 288 26.04 -38.79 -2.92
N VAL A 289 25.41 -37.66 -3.23
CA VAL A 289 23.96 -37.55 -3.48
C VAL A 289 23.69 -36.87 -4.82
N VAL A 290 22.49 -37.08 -5.36
CA VAL A 290 21.98 -36.30 -6.50
C VAL A 290 21.38 -35.01 -5.95
N PRO A 291 21.68 -33.83 -6.52
CA PRO A 291 20.96 -32.62 -6.17
C PRO A 291 19.47 -32.77 -6.49
N PHE A 292 18.59 -32.39 -5.56
CA PHE A 292 17.16 -32.40 -5.87
C PHE A 292 16.72 -31.11 -6.58
N LEU A 293 15.71 -31.23 -7.42
CA LEU A 293 15.25 -30.12 -8.26
C LEU A 293 14.27 -29.22 -7.53
N ALA A 294 14.33 -27.92 -7.81
CA ALA A 294 13.31 -26.99 -7.34
C ALA A 294 11.90 -27.36 -7.84
N THR A 295 11.79 -27.90 -9.06
CA THR A 295 10.51 -28.33 -9.66
C THR A 295 9.81 -29.43 -8.88
N ASP A 296 10.52 -30.18 -8.04
CA ASP A 296 9.94 -31.26 -7.23
C ASP A 296 9.24 -30.72 -5.98
N PHE A 297 9.53 -29.47 -5.58
CA PHE A 297 9.07 -28.88 -4.32
C PHE A 297 8.35 -27.54 -4.50
N LEU A 298 8.61 -26.83 -5.60
CA LEU A 298 8.11 -25.48 -5.86
C LEU A 298 7.26 -25.44 -7.13
N GLU A 299 6.27 -24.55 -7.13
CA GLU A 299 5.51 -24.21 -8.33
C GLU A 299 6.41 -23.40 -9.29
N MET A 300 6.53 -23.89 -10.53
CA MET A 300 7.41 -23.31 -11.55
C MET A 300 6.65 -22.80 -12.77
N HIS A 301 5.36 -23.10 -12.89
CA HIS A 301 4.52 -22.60 -13.98
C HIS A 301 4.25 -21.10 -13.83
N PRO A 302 4.39 -20.30 -14.90
CA PRO A 302 4.09 -18.87 -14.87
C PRO A 302 2.64 -18.58 -14.45
N ALA A 303 2.46 -17.50 -13.69
CA ALA A 303 1.15 -16.95 -13.39
C ALA A 303 0.51 -16.34 -14.64
N GLU A 304 -0.77 -16.57 -14.84
CA GLU A 304 -1.54 -15.95 -15.92
C GLU A 304 -1.80 -14.47 -15.62
N GLY A 305 -1.71 -13.61 -16.63
CA GLY A 305 -1.99 -12.17 -16.51
C GLY A 305 -0.85 -11.33 -15.90
N PHE A 306 0.30 -11.94 -15.56
CA PHE A 306 1.47 -11.22 -15.05
C PHE A 306 2.63 -11.27 -16.04
N SER A 307 3.18 -10.10 -16.37
CA SER A 307 4.38 -10.01 -17.20
C SER A 307 5.62 -10.34 -16.37
N PRO A 308 6.63 -11.01 -16.95
CA PRO A 308 7.94 -11.16 -16.32
C PRO A 308 8.54 -9.81 -15.94
N VAL A 309 9.21 -9.76 -14.80
CA VAL A 309 9.89 -8.54 -14.31
C VAL A 309 11.31 -8.51 -14.87
N PRO A 310 11.69 -7.48 -15.65
CA PRO A 310 13.04 -7.36 -16.18
C PRO A 310 14.10 -7.26 -15.06
N THR A 311 15.25 -7.89 -15.25
CA THR A 311 16.38 -7.83 -14.32
C THR A 311 17.72 -8.03 -15.04
N THR A 312 18.81 -8.15 -14.28
CA THR A 312 20.17 -8.33 -14.79
C THR A 312 20.79 -9.63 -14.27
N ASP A 313 21.95 -10.00 -14.83
CA ASP A 313 22.78 -11.13 -14.43
C ASP A 313 23.56 -10.89 -13.13
N ARG A 314 23.34 -9.75 -12.45
CA ARG A 314 23.95 -9.43 -11.15
C ARG A 314 23.04 -9.85 -10.01
N LEU A 315 23.55 -10.70 -9.12
CA LEU A 315 22.82 -11.22 -7.95
C LEU A 315 22.15 -10.13 -7.12
N GLU A 316 22.89 -9.09 -6.74
CA GLU A 316 22.36 -8.03 -5.89
C GLU A 316 21.27 -7.22 -6.56
N ASP A 317 21.42 -6.91 -7.85
CA ASP A 317 20.40 -6.17 -8.60
C ASP A 317 19.11 -7.00 -8.67
N ARG A 318 19.24 -8.32 -8.84
CA ARG A 318 18.11 -9.26 -8.82
C ARG A 318 17.40 -9.32 -7.48
N LEU A 319 18.15 -9.42 -6.39
CA LEU A 319 17.60 -9.39 -5.03
C LEU A 319 16.94 -8.04 -4.72
N ARG A 320 17.52 -6.94 -5.20
CA ARG A 320 16.90 -5.60 -5.10
C ARG A 320 15.61 -5.51 -5.90
N VAL A 321 15.54 -6.03 -7.14
CA VAL A 321 14.30 -6.09 -7.94
C VAL A 321 13.23 -6.89 -7.21
N LEU A 322 13.58 -8.05 -6.69
CA LEU A 322 12.70 -8.87 -5.87
C LEU A 322 12.14 -8.13 -4.65
N HIS A 323 13.00 -7.41 -3.91
CA HIS A 323 12.56 -6.54 -2.83
C HIS A 323 11.69 -5.38 -3.31
N GLN A 324 11.98 -4.79 -4.47
CA GLN A 324 11.19 -3.69 -5.05
C GLN A 324 9.79 -4.17 -5.48
N CYS A 325 9.68 -5.32 -6.12
CA CYS A 325 8.39 -5.91 -6.52
C CYS A 325 7.47 -6.11 -5.31
N THR A 326 8.04 -6.48 -4.15
CA THR A 326 7.29 -6.66 -2.91
C THR A 326 7.05 -5.34 -2.16
N ARG A 327 8.06 -4.45 -2.07
CA ARG A 327 8.08 -3.31 -1.13
C ARG A 327 7.79 -1.95 -1.76
N ASN A 328 8.17 -1.73 -3.02
CA ASN A 328 8.18 -0.41 -3.66
C ASN A 328 7.06 -0.20 -4.69
N THR A 329 6.15 -1.16 -4.85
CA THR A 329 4.91 -0.89 -5.59
C THR A 329 3.98 -0.14 -4.65
N PRO A 330 3.75 1.19 -4.81
CA PRO A 330 2.83 1.92 -3.96
C PRO A 330 1.45 1.30 -4.15
N TRP A 331 0.97 0.54 -3.18
CA TRP A 331 -0.36 -0.07 -3.22
C TRP A 331 -1.46 0.95 -2.94
N TYR A 332 -1.05 2.13 -2.47
CA TYR A 332 -1.89 3.26 -2.19
C TYR A 332 -1.38 4.48 -2.95
N ARG A 333 -2.31 5.18 -3.60
CA ARG A 333 -2.08 6.50 -4.18
C ARG A 333 -3.25 7.38 -3.77
N ASN A 334 -2.99 8.49 -3.10
CA ASN A 334 -4.04 9.46 -2.79
C ASN A 334 -4.50 10.14 -4.11
N PRO A 335 -5.74 9.92 -4.58
CA PRO A 335 -6.19 10.46 -5.86
C PRO A 335 -6.23 12.01 -5.88
N LEU A 336 -6.32 12.63 -4.70
CA LEU A 336 -6.33 14.08 -4.56
C LEU A 336 -4.95 14.71 -4.86
N LEU A 337 -3.86 13.94 -4.77
CA LEU A 337 -2.50 14.43 -5.07
C LEU A 337 -2.13 14.33 -6.55
N THR A 338 -2.83 13.49 -7.30
CA THR A 338 -2.48 13.15 -8.70
C THR A 338 -3.41 13.79 -9.73
N ALA A 339 -4.56 14.32 -9.30
CA ALA A 339 -5.44 15.13 -10.14
C ALA A 339 -4.82 16.51 -10.43
N SER A 340 -3.71 16.53 -11.18
CA SER A 340 -3.27 17.71 -11.93
C SER A 340 -4.31 17.98 -13.02
N VAL A 341 -4.73 19.24 -13.12
CA VAL A 341 -5.75 19.73 -14.03
C VAL A 341 -5.39 19.33 -15.47
N SER A 342 -6.13 18.40 -16.06
CA SER A 342 -6.16 18.20 -17.51
C SER A 342 -6.70 19.48 -18.13
N THR A 343 -5.80 20.44 -18.38
CA THR A 343 -6.07 21.55 -19.28
C THR A 343 -6.20 20.91 -20.65
N SER A 344 -7.44 20.89 -21.17
CA SER A 344 -7.69 20.61 -22.57
C SER A 344 -6.70 21.44 -23.40
N ALA A 345 -5.95 20.76 -24.27
CA ALA A 345 -4.88 21.34 -25.08
C ALA A 345 -5.30 22.68 -25.72
N PRO A 346 -4.40 23.68 -25.79
CA PRO A 346 -4.71 24.92 -26.47
C PRO A 346 -4.92 24.62 -27.96
N ALA A 347 -6.09 25.00 -28.47
CA ALA A 347 -6.30 25.08 -29.90
C ALA A 347 -5.17 25.92 -30.52
N THR A 348 -4.54 25.38 -31.55
CA THR A 348 -3.35 25.90 -32.21
C THR A 348 -3.58 27.33 -32.70
N CYS A 349 -2.94 28.32 -32.06
CA CYS A 349 -2.88 29.68 -32.60
C CYS A 349 -1.77 29.75 -33.66
N ARG A 350 -2.16 30.05 -34.91
CA ARG A 350 -1.24 30.41 -35.99
C ARG A 350 -0.49 31.71 -35.65
N PRO A 351 0.79 31.86 -36.01
CA PRO A 351 1.53 33.10 -35.78
C PRO A 351 1.16 34.14 -36.83
N VAL A 352 0.80 35.34 -36.40
CA VAL A 352 0.74 36.52 -37.28
C VAL A 352 1.95 37.39 -36.98
N GLN A 353 2.75 37.60 -38.02
CA GLN A 353 3.95 38.43 -37.99
C GLN A 353 3.59 39.90 -37.72
N SER A 354 4.47 40.55 -36.97
CA SER A 354 4.43 41.96 -36.62
C SER A 354 4.67 42.84 -37.85
N ALA A 355 3.82 43.85 -38.07
CA ALA A 355 4.14 44.98 -38.93
C ALA A 355 3.60 46.29 -38.35
N VAL A 356 4.48 47.29 -38.49
CA VAL A 356 4.56 48.64 -37.90
C VAL A 356 3.36 49.57 -38.21
N ALA A 357 3.21 50.57 -37.33
CA ALA A 357 2.18 51.61 -37.27
C ALA A 357 2.02 52.53 -38.51
N GLY A 358 0.81 53.06 -38.68
CA GLY A 358 0.46 54.23 -39.50
C GLY A 358 -0.99 54.72 -39.27
N PRO A 359 -1.34 56.01 -39.49
CA PRO A 359 -2.43 56.68 -38.76
C PRO A 359 -3.74 56.97 -39.54
N SER A 360 -4.84 57.09 -38.76
CA SER A 360 -6.06 57.90 -38.94
C SER A 360 -6.97 57.75 -40.18
N ARG A 361 -8.25 57.38 -39.97
CA ARG A 361 -9.46 58.24 -40.07
C ARG A 361 -10.81 57.46 -40.14
N SER A 362 -11.82 58.07 -39.51
CA SER A 362 -13.30 57.96 -39.66
C SER A 362 -14.08 56.70 -39.20
N ALA A 363 -15.10 56.97 -38.38
CA ALA A 363 -16.10 56.11 -37.71
C ALA A 363 -17.14 55.44 -38.67
N PRO A 364 -18.18 54.69 -38.20
CA PRO A 364 -18.49 54.16 -36.86
C PRO A 364 -18.70 52.63 -36.79
N ARG A 365 -18.51 52.05 -35.61
CA ARG A 365 -18.87 50.65 -35.28
C ARG A 365 -20.39 50.50 -35.14
N GLY A 366 -20.98 49.61 -35.94
CA GLY A 366 -22.30 49.05 -35.68
C GLY A 366 -22.29 48.23 -34.39
N LEU A 367 -23.24 48.52 -33.50
CA LEU A 367 -23.52 47.79 -32.28
C LEU A 367 -24.03 46.39 -32.61
N ASN A 368 -23.39 45.35 -32.07
CA ASN A 368 -23.88 43.97 -32.15
C ASN A 368 -25.13 43.82 -31.22
N PRO A 369 -26.34 43.62 -31.77
CA PRO A 369 -27.58 43.59 -30.99
C PRO A 369 -27.66 42.42 -29.99
N TYR A 370 -26.87 41.36 -30.20
CA TYR A 370 -26.85 40.18 -29.33
C TYR A 370 -26.13 40.41 -28.00
N ALA A 371 -25.19 41.36 -27.94
CA ALA A 371 -24.50 41.70 -26.68
C ALA A 371 -25.38 42.54 -25.76
N ALA A 372 -26.15 43.47 -26.34
CA ALA A 372 -27.09 44.32 -25.61
C ALA A 372 -28.28 43.50 -25.05
N ALA A 373 -28.83 42.56 -25.83
CA ALA A 373 -29.91 41.69 -25.38
C ALA A 373 -29.50 40.76 -24.22
N ARG A 374 -28.24 40.29 -24.22
CA ARG A 374 -27.69 39.45 -23.14
C ARG A 374 -27.39 40.24 -21.86
N ALA A 375 -27.00 41.51 -22.00
CA ALA A 375 -26.81 42.42 -20.89
C ALA A 375 -28.15 42.85 -20.26
N LEU A 376 -29.17 43.12 -21.08
CA LEU A 376 -30.54 43.41 -20.61
C LEU A 376 -31.20 42.21 -19.94
N ALA A 377 -31.06 41.00 -20.49
CA ALA A 377 -31.57 39.78 -19.86
C ALA A 377 -30.85 39.43 -18.54
N LYS A 378 -29.61 39.88 -18.37
CA LYS A 378 -28.86 39.73 -17.10
C LYS A 378 -29.31 40.78 -16.08
N ALA A 379 -29.51 42.03 -16.51
CA ALA A 379 -30.04 43.10 -15.67
C ALA A 379 -31.48 42.84 -15.22
N GLU A 380 -32.35 42.27 -16.07
CA GLU A 380 -33.71 41.85 -15.69
C GLU A 380 -33.72 40.69 -14.68
N LYS A 381 -32.72 39.81 -14.72
CA LYS A 381 -32.57 38.69 -13.80
C LYS A 381 -31.97 39.11 -12.44
N GLU A 382 -31.22 40.20 -12.43
CA GLU A 382 -30.69 40.85 -11.22
C GLU A 382 -31.71 41.83 -10.60
N ALA A 383 -32.64 42.39 -11.38
CA ALA A 383 -33.74 43.25 -10.91
C ALA A 383 -34.93 42.46 -10.35
N ARG A 384 -35.13 41.21 -10.76
CA ARG A 384 -36.05 40.28 -10.07
C ARG A 384 -35.34 39.77 -8.82
N GLY A 385 -35.77 40.25 -7.65
CA GLY A 385 -35.29 39.81 -6.35
C GLY A 385 -35.23 38.27 -6.19
N PRO A 386 -34.59 37.77 -5.12
CA PRO A 386 -34.28 36.36 -4.96
C PRO A 386 -35.52 35.49 -5.20
N ASN A 387 -35.37 34.48 -6.05
CA ASN A 387 -36.44 33.56 -6.42
C ASN A 387 -37.13 33.02 -5.15
N PRO A 388 -38.44 33.25 -4.94
CA PRO A 388 -39.13 32.84 -3.71
C PRO A 388 -39.17 31.31 -3.51
N ASN A 389 -38.77 30.53 -4.52
CA ASN A 389 -38.61 29.08 -4.46
C ASN A 389 -37.18 28.58 -4.18
N ALA A 390 -36.23 29.45 -3.87
CA ALA A 390 -34.94 29.03 -3.33
C ALA A 390 -35.15 28.57 -1.87
N LYS A 391 -35.62 27.34 -1.69
CA LYS A 391 -35.54 26.65 -0.39
C LYS A 391 -34.14 26.88 0.17
N THR A 392 -34.08 27.43 1.38
CA THR A 392 -32.88 27.76 2.14
C THR A 392 -31.78 26.72 1.90
N ALA A 393 -30.78 27.09 1.11
CA ALA A 393 -29.63 26.22 0.87
C ALA A 393 -28.96 25.99 2.24
N ARG A 394 -28.78 24.71 2.61
CA ARG A 394 -28.16 24.30 3.87
C ARG A 394 -26.81 25.01 4.03
N ASP A 395 -26.59 25.61 5.20
CA ASP A 395 -25.27 26.13 5.56
C ASP A 395 -24.29 24.96 5.71
N LYS A 396 -23.32 24.89 4.79
CA LYS A 396 -22.28 23.84 4.79
C LYS A 396 -21.26 24.03 5.91
N PHE A 397 -21.22 25.18 6.58
CA PHE A 397 -20.31 25.44 7.70
C PHE A 397 -20.88 24.98 9.05
N LEU A 398 -22.12 24.48 9.05
CA LEU A 398 -22.79 23.97 10.24
C LEU A 398 -23.04 22.45 10.14
N PRO A 399 -22.95 21.71 11.25
CA PRO A 399 -23.27 20.29 11.30
C PRO A 399 -24.65 19.96 10.72
N LEU A 400 -24.78 18.78 10.09
CA LEU A 400 -26.10 18.24 9.74
C LEU A 400 -26.71 17.59 10.99
N ASP A 401 -27.78 18.17 11.52
CA ASP A 401 -28.51 17.58 12.63
C ASP A 401 -29.49 16.51 12.13
N ARG A 402 -29.08 15.25 12.19
CA ARG A 402 -29.88 14.08 11.82
C ARG A 402 -29.52 12.87 12.69
N PRO A 403 -30.50 12.03 13.07
CA PRO A 403 -30.24 10.83 13.87
C PRO A 403 -29.25 9.85 13.23
N GLU A 404 -29.19 9.77 11.90
CA GLU A 404 -28.30 8.88 11.16
C GLU A 404 -26.86 9.40 11.08
N MET A 405 -26.66 10.72 11.23
CA MET A 405 -25.32 11.31 11.19
C MET A 405 -24.60 10.96 12.50
N PRO A 406 -23.28 10.69 12.44
CA PRO A 406 -22.54 10.45 13.67
C PRO A 406 -22.35 11.78 14.42
N SER A 407 -21.86 11.79 15.66
CA SER A 407 -21.94 12.99 16.51
C SER A 407 -20.75 13.91 16.30
N THR A 408 -20.92 15.19 15.94
CA THR A 408 -19.77 16.06 15.63
C THR A 408 -18.86 16.34 16.81
N ILE A 409 -17.54 16.37 16.58
CA ILE A 409 -16.57 16.84 17.59
C ILE A 409 -16.72 18.36 17.77
N THR A 410 -17.07 18.80 18.99
CA THR A 410 -17.42 20.21 19.29
C THR A 410 -16.34 21.22 18.89
N ALA A 411 -15.06 20.91 19.12
CA ALA A 411 -13.95 21.80 18.77
C ALA A 411 -13.86 22.03 17.26
N TRP A 412 -14.04 20.97 16.47
CA TRP A 412 -14.00 21.00 15.01
C TRP A 412 -15.24 21.68 14.40
N ALA A 413 -16.42 21.39 14.94
CA ALA A 413 -17.65 22.09 14.55
C ALA A 413 -17.57 23.60 14.82
N SER A 414 -17.06 23.99 16.00
CA SER A 414 -16.83 25.39 16.36
C SER A 414 -15.83 26.06 15.44
N ALA A 415 -14.67 25.43 15.21
CA ALA A 415 -13.62 25.94 14.32
C ALA A 415 -14.09 26.12 12.88
N LEU A 416 -15.03 25.29 12.42
CA LEU A 416 -15.63 25.41 11.11
C LEU A 416 -16.62 26.57 11.03
N ALA A 417 -17.45 26.73 12.05
CA ALA A 417 -18.46 27.79 12.10
C ALA A 417 -17.82 29.19 12.13
N THR A 418 -16.68 29.33 12.81
CA THR A 418 -15.96 30.61 13.02
C THR A 418 -14.88 30.91 11.97
N ILE A 419 -14.75 30.08 10.94
CA ILE A 419 -13.71 30.25 9.92
C ILE A 419 -13.79 31.62 9.23
N ASP A 420 -12.64 32.25 9.00
CA ASP A 420 -12.58 33.50 8.28
C ASP A 420 -12.79 33.27 6.77
N ARG A 421 -13.94 33.76 6.29
CA ARG A 421 -14.41 33.65 4.89
C ARG A 421 -14.04 34.87 4.03
N SER A 422 -13.36 35.86 4.61
CA SER A 422 -13.11 37.15 3.95
C SER A 422 -12.01 37.12 2.88
N CYS A 423 -11.19 36.06 2.85
CA CYS A 423 -10.11 35.89 1.89
C CYS A 423 -10.43 34.73 0.91
N PRO A 424 -10.66 34.99 -0.39
CA PRO A 424 -10.85 33.92 -1.38
C PRO A 424 -9.56 33.10 -1.59
N PRO A 425 -9.65 31.86 -2.10
CA PRO A 425 -8.48 31.05 -2.43
C PRO A 425 -7.50 31.84 -3.30
N ALA A 426 -6.21 31.79 -2.99
CA ALA A 426 -5.19 32.50 -3.76
C ALA A 426 -5.10 31.93 -5.19
N CYS A 427 -5.37 32.79 -6.18
CA CYS A 427 -5.29 32.56 -7.63
C CYS A 427 -6.16 31.45 -8.24
N GLY A 428 -7.11 31.85 -9.10
CA GLY A 428 -7.27 31.46 -10.52
C GLY A 428 -7.23 29.99 -10.98
N VAL A 429 -7.01 29.03 -10.10
CA VAL A 429 -7.00 27.61 -10.42
C VAL A 429 -8.33 27.06 -9.94
N ASP A 430 -9.16 26.61 -10.89
CA ASP A 430 -10.30 25.74 -10.63
C ASP A 430 -9.77 24.47 -9.94
N LEU A 431 -9.64 24.52 -8.61
CA LEU A 431 -9.49 23.33 -7.79
C LEU A 431 -10.62 22.39 -8.21
N PRO A 432 -10.33 21.16 -8.69
CA PRO A 432 -11.38 20.25 -9.11
C PRO A 432 -12.29 20.01 -7.89
N GLN A 433 -13.53 20.52 -7.94
CA GLN A 433 -14.60 20.33 -6.94
C GLN A 433 -15.03 18.85 -6.94
N ARG A 434 -14.12 17.95 -6.61
CA ARG A 434 -14.25 16.52 -6.84
C ARG A 434 -13.75 15.75 -5.61
N TYR A 435 -14.44 14.67 -5.32
CA TYR A 435 -14.29 13.89 -4.10
C TYR A 435 -13.98 12.44 -4.44
N VAL A 436 -13.17 11.79 -3.59
CA VAL A 436 -12.88 10.35 -3.67
C VAL A 436 -14.12 9.53 -3.32
N PHE A 437 -14.88 9.98 -2.32
CA PHE A 437 -16.14 9.39 -1.87
C PHE A 437 -17.25 10.46 -1.83
N PRO A 438 -18.53 10.08 -1.89
CA PRO A 438 -19.60 11.05 -1.71
C PRO A 438 -19.53 11.68 -0.31
N GLU A 439 -19.95 12.93 -0.19
CA GLU A 439 -20.06 13.61 1.11
C GLU A 439 -21.21 12.97 1.93
N PRO A 440 -21.02 12.66 3.23
CA PRO A 440 -22.05 12.00 4.05
C PRO A 440 -23.41 12.71 4.02
N GLY A 441 -23.41 14.04 4.07
CA GLY A 441 -24.59 14.88 3.95
C GLY A 441 -25.31 14.73 2.61
N LEU A 442 -24.66 14.36 1.52
CA LEU A 442 -25.33 14.07 0.25
C LEU A 442 -26.28 12.88 0.36
N LEU A 443 -25.93 11.91 1.21
CA LEU A 443 -26.75 10.73 1.48
C LEU A 443 -27.85 11.03 2.51
N ALA A 444 -27.53 11.79 3.57
CA ALA A 444 -28.44 12.02 4.70
C ALA A 444 -29.38 13.24 4.54
N SER A 445 -29.04 14.24 3.73
CA SER A 445 -29.84 15.46 3.58
C SER A 445 -31.21 15.32 2.87
N PRO A 446 -31.48 14.31 2.00
CA PRO A 446 -32.80 14.15 1.42
C PRO A 446 -33.89 13.94 2.49
N GLU A 447 -34.91 14.79 2.47
CA GLU A 447 -36.08 14.66 3.35
C GLU A 447 -36.89 13.40 3.05
N ASP A 448 -37.01 13.07 1.75
CA ASP A 448 -37.69 11.88 1.28
C ASP A 448 -36.93 10.61 1.74
N GLU A 449 -37.59 9.84 2.60
CA GLU A 449 -37.05 8.62 3.18
C GLU A 449 -36.75 7.56 2.11
N LEU A 450 -37.60 7.43 1.08
CA LEU A 450 -37.40 6.46 0.01
C LEU A 450 -36.12 6.77 -0.77
N ARG A 451 -35.91 8.05 -1.10
CA ARG A 451 -34.69 8.53 -1.76
C ARG A 451 -33.46 8.34 -0.87
N ARG A 452 -33.56 8.62 0.43
CA ARG A 452 -32.46 8.44 1.39
C ARG A 452 -32.05 6.98 1.51
N ARG A 453 -33.02 6.06 1.64
CA ARG A 453 -32.78 4.60 1.63
C ARG A 453 -32.13 4.14 0.32
N THR A 454 -32.61 4.65 -0.82
CA THR A 454 -32.02 4.36 -2.14
C THR A 454 -30.56 4.78 -2.21
N TYR A 455 -30.22 5.98 -1.71
CA TYR A 455 -28.84 6.46 -1.69
C TYR A 455 -27.93 5.58 -0.83
N TYR A 456 -28.35 5.20 0.38
CA TYR A 456 -27.59 4.28 1.23
C TYR A 456 -27.36 2.92 0.54
N HIS A 457 -28.41 2.38 -0.08
CA HIS A 457 -28.33 1.09 -0.75
C HIS A 457 -27.40 1.13 -1.96
N HIS A 458 -27.53 2.12 -2.84
CA HIS A 458 -26.66 2.26 -4.01
C HIS A 458 -25.20 2.52 -3.61
N TYR A 459 -24.94 3.33 -2.59
CA TYR A 459 -23.58 3.49 -2.07
C TYR A 459 -23.01 2.15 -1.59
N ARG A 460 -23.77 1.39 -0.79
CA ARG A 460 -23.36 0.08 -0.30
C ARG A 460 -23.00 -0.86 -1.44
N LEU A 461 -23.79 -0.87 -2.51
CA LEU A 461 -23.53 -1.67 -3.71
C LEU A 461 -22.21 -1.26 -4.40
N MET A 462 -21.91 0.03 -4.50
CA MET A 462 -20.68 0.54 -5.14
C MET A 462 -19.44 0.44 -4.23
N ARG A 463 -19.61 0.29 -2.92
CA ARG A 463 -18.54 0.46 -1.92
C ARG A 463 -17.28 -0.36 -2.23
N ASP A 464 -17.40 -1.65 -2.50
CA ASP A 464 -16.22 -2.50 -2.73
C ASP A 464 -15.47 -2.10 -4.00
N ALA A 465 -16.18 -1.67 -5.05
CA ALA A 465 -15.55 -1.13 -6.27
C ALA A 465 -14.76 0.16 -5.97
N LEU A 466 -15.33 1.05 -5.16
CA LEU A 466 -14.70 2.31 -4.75
C LEU A 466 -13.48 2.09 -3.85
N VAL A 467 -13.51 1.06 -3.01
CA VAL A 467 -12.37 0.70 -2.16
C VAL A 467 -11.28 0.00 -2.97
N PHE A 468 -11.65 -0.94 -3.84
CA PHE A 468 -10.73 -1.69 -4.70
C PHE A 468 -9.87 -0.78 -5.56
N ARG A 469 -10.47 0.24 -6.20
CA ARG A 469 -9.73 1.19 -7.05
C ARG A 469 -8.65 1.98 -6.29
N LEU A 470 -8.77 2.15 -4.98
CA LEU A 470 -7.83 2.93 -4.18
C LEU A 470 -6.63 2.08 -3.73
N ALA A 471 -6.81 0.77 -3.74
CA ALA A 471 -5.78 -0.21 -3.42
C ALA A 471 -5.07 -0.76 -4.68
N ASP A 472 -5.41 -0.25 -5.85
CA ASP A 472 -4.81 -0.61 -7.12
C ASP A 472 -4.14 0.60 -7.79
N PRO A 473 -2.81 0.71 -7.75
CA PRO A 473 -2.10 1.83 -8.37
C PRO A 473 -2.17 1.85 -9.89
N SER A 474 -2.54 0.73 -10.53
CA SER A 474 -2.73 0.69 -11.99
C SER A 474 -4.04 1.36 -12.41
N VAL A 475 -4.98 1.55 -11.48
CA VAL A 475 -6.24 2.23 -11.75
C VAL A 475 -6.04 3.74 -11.69
N PRO A 476 -6.41 4.49 -12.74
CA PRO A 476 -6.28 5.94 -12.73
C PRO A 476 -7.06 6.57 -11.56
N PRO A 477 -6.48 7.61 -10.92
CA PRO A 477 -7.18 8.39 -9.91
C PRO A 477 -8.37 9.08 -10.59
N ALA A 478 -9.59 8.71 -10.20
CA ALA A 478 -10.80 9.39 -10.65
C ALA A 478 -11.52 9.95 -9.43
N LEU A 479 -11.97 11.18 -9.58
CA LEU A 479 -12.69 11.93 -8.57
C LEU A 479 -14.04 12.32 -9.19
N LEU A 480 -15.10 12.40 -8.39
CA LEU A 480 -16.40 12.86 -8.88
C LEU A 480 -16.83 14.16 -8.19
N SER A 481 -17.45 15.05 -8.95
CA SER A 481 -18.12 16.23 -8.41
C SER A 481 -19.36 15.87 -7.59
N THR A 482 -19.85 16.80 -6.76
CA THR A 482 -21.08 16.58 -5.98
C THR A 482 -22.28 16.21 -6.86
N GLN A 483 -22.37 16.78 -8.06
CA GLN A 483 -23.46 16.45 -8.99
C GLN A 483 -23.28 15.07 -9.61
N GLU A 484 -22.06 14.66 -9.98
CA GLU A 484 -21.78 13.31 -10.48
C GLU A 484 -22.06 12.26 -9.40
N TRP A 485 -21.67 12.50 -8.14
CA TRP A 485 -22.03 11.64 -7.01
C TRP A 485 -23.53 11.53 -6.81
N ARG A 486 -24.26 12.65 -6.94
CA ARG A 486 -25.73 12.65 -6.85
C ARG A 486 -26.35 11.80 -7.96
N ASP A 487 -25.82 11.89 -9.18
CA ASP A 487 -26.30 11.10 -10.32
C ASP A 487 -25.98 9.60 -10.10
N ALA A 488 -24.78 9.27 -9.59
CA ALA A 488 -24.40 7.90 -9.21
C ALA A 488 -25.34 7.30 -8.16
N LEU A 489 -25.61 8.02 -7.07
CA LEU A 489 -26.52 7.58 -5.98
C LEU A 489 -27.97 7.46 -6.44
N GLN A 490 -28.37 8.20 -7.49
CA GLN A 490 -29.67 8.05 -8.14
C GLN A 490 -29.75 6.88 -9.11
N GLY A 491 -28.63 6.21 -9.39
CA GLY A 491 -28.60 5.12 -10.34
C GLY A 491 -28.38 5.53 -11.79
N LYS A 492 -28.03 6.79 -12.07
CA LYS A 492 -27.83 7.33 -13.42
C LYS A 492 -26.43 7.00 -13.95
N VAL A 493 -26.09 5.72 -13.95
CA VAL A 493 -24.73 5.24 -14.28
C VAL A 493 -24.62 4.78 -15.72
N ILE A 494 -25.73 4.35 -16.34
CA ILE A 494 -25.73 3.93 -17.76
C ILE A 494 -26.00 5.16 -18.62
N SER A 495 -25.16 5.37 -19.64
CA SER A 495 -25.25 6.47 -20.61
C SER A 495 -26.45 6.34 -21.57
N GLN A 496 -27.68 6.35 -21.06
CA GLN A 496 -28.89 6.35 -21.90
C GLN A 496 -29.26 7.79 -22.28
N GLY A 497 -29.08 8.17 -23.55
CA GLY A 497 -29.49 9.49 -24.04
C GLY A 497 -28.88 9.90 -25.39
N LYS A 498 -29.27 11.08 -25.88
CA LYS A 498 -28.68 11.68 -27.10
C LYS A 498 -27.18 11.94 -26.89
N ALA A 499 -26.39 11.53 -27.87
CA ALA A 499 -24.94 11.72 -27.93
C ALA A 499 -24.57 13.21 -27.71
N GLY A 500 -23.60 13.47 -26.84
CA GLY A 500 -23.03 14.81 -26.61
C GLY A 500 -23.73 15.65 -25.53
N THR A 501 -24.72 15.11 -24.81
CA THR A 501 -25.34 15.83 -23.69
C THR A 501 -24.47 15.80 -22.42
N ARG A 502 -24.51 16.87 -21.63
CA ARG A 502 -23.82 16.93 -20.31
C ARG A 502 -24.25 15.82 -19.36
N ALA A 503 -25.48 15.32 -19.48
CA ALA A 503 -25.99 14.22 -18.66
C ALA A 503 -25.32 12.89 -19.04
N GLN A 504 -25.23 12.60 -20.34
CA GLN A 504 -24.52 11.41 -20.85
C GLN A 504 -23.04 11.41 -20.43
N GLN A 505 -22.37 12.57 -20.53
CA GLN A 505 -20.98 12.71 -20.10
C GLN A 505 -20.79 12.36 -18.61
N ARG A 506 -21.69 12.84 -17.73
CA ARG A 506 -21.61 12.52 -16.30
C ARG A 506 -21.87 11.05 -16.01
N SER A 507 -22.83 10.42 -16.68
CA SER A 507 -23.07 8.97 -16.54
C SER A 507 -21.85 8.17 -16.98
N ALA A 508 -21.21 8.55 -18.10
CA ALA A 508 -19.97 7.94 -18.55
C ALA A 508 -18.84 8.10 -17.52
N THR A 509 -18.68 9.28 -16.88
CA THR A 509 -17.68 9.46 -15.81
C THR A 509 -17.91 8.49 -14.64
N VAL A 510 -19.16 8.24 -14.25
CA VAL A 510 -19.48 7.30 -13.16
C VAL A 510 -19.29 5.85 -13.61
N GLU A 511 -19.59 5.52 -14.86
CA GLU A 511 -19.31 4.20 -15.44
C GLU A 511 -17.80 3.94 -15.44
N ASP A 512 -17.00 4.89 -15.91
CA ASP A 512 -15.53 4.81 -15.91
C ASP A 512 -14.94 4.74 -14.49
N LEU A 513 -15.64 5.29 -13.50
CA LEU A 513 -15.28 5.10 -12.09
C LEU A 513 -15.40 3.62 -11.69
N LEU A 514 -16.48 2.95 -12.06
CA LEU A 514 -16.74 1.57 -11.60
C LEU A 514 -16.09 0.51 -12.49
N ARG A 515 -15.84 0.83 -13.77
CA ARG A 515 -15.35 -0.07 -14.82
C ARG A 515 -14.17 -0.95 -14.39
N PRO A 516 -13.08 -0.44 -13.77
CA PRO A 516 -11.94 -1.30 -13.44
C PRO A 516 -12.28 -2.42 -12.46
N ALA A 517 -13.18 -2.17 -11.50
CA ALA A 517 -13.62 -3.19 -10.55
C ALA A 517 -14.57 -4.21 -11.19
N LEU A 518 -15.40 -3.76 -12.14
CA LEU A 518 -16.31 -4.63 -12.89
C LEU A 518 -15.54 -5.56 -13.83
N GLU A 519 -14.58 -5.02 -14.59
CA GLU A 519 -13.68 -5.78 -15.46
C GLU A 519 -12.86 -6.81 -14.67
N ALA A 520 -12.33 -6.42 -13.50
CA ALA A 520 -11.64 -7.34 -12.60
C ALA A 520 -12.53 -8.49 -12.08
N CYS A 521 -13.85 -8.32 -12.11
CA CYS A 521 -14.82 -9.36 -11.76
C CYS A 521 -15.37 -10.12 -12.99
N GLY A 522 -14.97 -9.77 -14.22
CA GLY A 522 -15.58 -10.31 -15.43
C GLY A 522 -17.04 -9.90 -15.62
N ILE A 523 -17.43 -8.71 -15.18
CA ILE A 523 -18.79 -8.17 -15.31
C ILE A 523 -18.83 -7.16 -16.46
N ASP A 524 -19.43 -7.57 -17.57
CA ASP A 524 -19.51 -6.74 -18.79
C ASP A 524 -20.65 -5.71 -18.76
N ALA A 525 -21.69 -5.95 -17.95
CA ALA A 525 -22.86 -5.07 -17.86
C ALA A 525 -23.44 -5.02 -16.45
N LEU A 526 -23.86 -3.81 -16.03
CA LEU A 526 -24.54 -3.55 -14.77
C LEU A 526 -26.03 -3.91 -14.84
N THR A 527 -26.37 -5.19 -15.02
CA THR A 527 -27.77 -5.64 -15.22
C THR A 527 -28.64 -5.50 -13.97
N GLU A 528 -28.03 -5.48 -12.79
CA GLU A 528 -28.73 -5.39 -11.49
C GLU A 528 -28.68 -3.99 -10.87
N PHE A 529 -28.21 -3.00 -11.63
CA PHE A 529 -28.09 -1.62 -11.17
C PHE A 529 -28.60 -0.64 -12.25
N PRO A 530 -29.44 0.34 -11.89
CA PRO A 530 -29.86 0.67 -10.54
C PRO A 530 -30.98 -0.20 -9.99
N VAL A 531 -31.06 -0.30 -8.66
CA VAL A 531 -32.15 -0.99 -7.98
C VAL A 531 -33.36 -0.06 -7.93
N SER A 532 -34.53 -0.56 -8.32
CA SER A 532 -35.78 0.20 -8.23
C SER A 532 -36.02 0.63 -6.77
N PRO A 533 -36.38 1.89 -6.49
CA PRO A 533 -36.63 2.36 -5.13
C PRO A 533 -37.60 1.47 -4.33
N ALA A 534 -38.59 0.88 -4.99
CA ALA A 534 -39.56 -0.03 -4.37
C ALA A 534 -38.96 -1.38 -3.93
N ALA A 535 -37.85 -1.79 -4.54
CA ALA A 535 -37.12 -3.02 -4.22
C ALA A 535 -35.98 -2.79 -3.21
N VAL A 536 -35.73 -1.55 -2.79
CA VAL A 536 -34.66 -1.21 -1.85
C VAL A 536 -35.05 -1.67 -0.44
N PRO A 537 -34.23 -2.51 0.23
CA PRO A 537 -34.50 -2.95 1.59
C PRO A 537 -34.42 -1.78 2.57
N SER A 538 -35.15 -1.87 3.69
CA SER A 538 -34.97 -0.94 4.81
C SER A 538 -33.57 -1.08 5.39
N ILE A 539 -33.01 0.05 5.85
CA ILE A 539 -31.72 0.08 6.53
C ILE A 539 -31.95 0.33 8.02
N HIS A 540 -31.28 -0.45 8.87
CA HIS A 540 -31.28 -0.17 10.31
C HIS A 540 -30.49 1.11 10.60
N LEU A 541 -30.96 1.90 11.57
CA LEU A 541 -30.31 3.16 11.98
C LEU A 541 -28.82 2.96 12.31
N HIS A 542 -28.47 1.85 12.96
CA HIS A 542 -27.09 1.52 13.29
C HIS A 542 -26.23 1.35 12.03
N SER A 543 -26.70 0.63 11.03
CA SER A 543 -25.99 0.45 9.76
C SER A 543 -25.87 1.74 8.95
N ALA A 544 -26.88 2.63 9.03
CA ALA A 544 -26.81 3.95 8.41
C ALA A 544 -25.72 4.82 9.09
N LYS A 545 -25.64 4.79 10.42
CA LYS A 545 -24.59 5.48 11.19
C LYS A 545 -23.20 4.97 10.85
N GLU A 546 -23.02 3.65 10.80
CA GLU A 546 -21.74 3.03 10.43
C GLU A 546 -21.28 3.47 9.03
N LEU A 547 -22.19 3.41 8.04
CA LEU A 547 -21.91 3.82 6.67
C LEU A 547 -21.55 5.31 6.57
N LEU A 548 -22.29 6.17 7.25
CA LEU A 548 -22.05 7.61 7.24
C LEU A 548 -20.77 7.99 7.99
N TRP A 549 -20.46 7.31 9.09
CA TRP A 549 -19.21 7.45 9.81
C TRP A 549 -18.03 7.07 8.94
N GLU A 550 -18.09 5.90 8.29
CA GLU A 550 -17.04 5.42 7.38
C GLU A 550 -16.78 6.44 6.26
N LEU A 551 -17.84 6.93 5.60
CA LEU A 551 -17.72 7.95 4.57
C LEU A 551 -17.07 9.24 5.07
N ALA A 552 -17.40 9.64 6.30
CA ALA A 552 -16.89 10.84 6.89
C ALA A 552 -15.39 10.71 7.21
N GLU A 553 -15.03 9.60 7.85
CA GLU A 553 -13.67 9.25 8.23
C GLU A 553 -12.76 9.05 7.01
N MET A 554 -13.21 8.32 6.00
CA MET A 554 -12.44 8.14 4.75
C MET A 554 -12.19 9.48 4.07
N ASN A 555 -13.22 10.30 3.86
CA ASN A 555 -13.02 11.60 3.24
C ASN A 555 -12.04 12.47 4.06
N PHE A 556 -12.15 12.46 5.39
CA PHE A 556 -11.24 13.24 6.25
C PHE A 556 -9.78 12.77 6.13
N ARG A 557 -9.52 11.46 6.19
CA ARG A 557 -8.16 10.89 6.05
C ARG A 557 -7.52 11.31 4.73
N TYR A 558 -8.24 11.18 3.62
CA TYR A 558 -7.72 11.53 2.28
C TYR A 558 -7.49 13.03 2.13
N GLU A 559 -8.42 13.85 2.63
CA GLU A 559 -8.31 15.31 2.59
C GLU A 559 -7.18 15.83 3.48
N PHE A 560 -6.98 15.24 4.66
CA PHE A 560 -5.88 15.55 5.56
C PHE A 560 -4.52 15.21 4.93
N LEU A 561 -4.37 13.99 4.41
CA LEU A 561 -3.16 13.56 3.68
C LEU A 561 -2.84 14.50 2.52
N ALA A 562 -3.85 14.86 1.73
CA ALA A 562 -3.67 15.74 0.59
C ALA A 562 -3.30 17.17 1.01
N LEU A 563 -3.88 17.68 2.09
CA LEU A 563 -3.54 18.99 2.64
C LEU A 563 -2.12 19.00 3.19
N ASP A 564 -1.74 18.01 4.01
CA ASP A 564 -0.41 17.93 4.60
C ASP A 564 0.68 17.90 3.52
N ALA A 565 0.53 17.06 2.49
CA ALA A 565 1.52 16.98 1.44
C ALA A 565 1.66 18.28 0.64
N ARG A 566 0.55 19.01 0.41
CA ARG A 566 0.59 20.33 -0.26
C ARG A 566 1.14 21.43 0.65
N ALA A 567 0.79 21.41 1.93
CA ALA A 567 1.18 22.43 2.90
C ALA A 567 2.63 22.32 3.34
N SER A 568 3.15 21.09 3.46
CA SER A 568 4.54 20.82 3.85
C SER A 568 5.48 20.64 2.65
N GLY A 569 4.95 20.27 1.48
CA GLY A 569 5.75 19.83 0.34
C GLY A 569 6.36 18.42 0.50
N LEU A 570 5.94 17.65 1.52
CA LEU A 570 6.46 16.33 1.85
C LEU A 570 5.42 15.24 1.58
N ASP A 571 5.82 14.12 0.98
CA ASP A 571 4.97 12.93 0.85
C ASP A 571 5.22 11.98 2.03
N ARG A 572 4.37 12.07 3.07
CA ARG A 572 4.55 11.37 4.36
C ARG A 572 3.29 10.66 4.87
N PRO A 573 2.71 9.73 4.09
CA PRO A 573 1.45 9.07 4.43
C PRO A 573 1.51 8.26 5.73
N ASP A 574 2.66 7.66 6.04
CA ASP A 574 2.87 6.89 7.27
C ASP A 574 2.88 7.75 8.53
N GLU A 575 3.35 9.00 8.45
CA GLU A 575 3.30 9.93 9.58
C GLU A 575 1.87 10.46 9.78
N CYS A 576 1.18 10.79 8.68
CA CYS A 576 -0.22 11.19 8.70
C CYS A 576 -1.12 10.12 9.33
N ARG A 577 -0.86 8.83 9.06
CA ARG A 577 -1.59 7.70 9.65
C ARG A 577 -1.61 7.74 11.18
N LYS A 578 -0.54 8.20 11.84
CA LYS A 578 -0.46 8.31 13.31
C LYS A 578 -1.43 9.34 13.90
N CYS A 579 -2.03 10.19 13.07
CA CYS A 579 -3.05 11.17 13.47
C CYS A 579 -4.45 10.54 13.62
N PHE A 580 -4.64 9.29 13.21
CA PHE A 580 -5.93 8.62 13.21
C PHE A 580 -5.91 7.37 14.08
N ALA A 581 -7.08 6.99 14.60
CA ALA A 581 -7.24 5.71 15.25
C ALA A 581 -7.17 4.56 14.25
N GLY A 582 -6.64 3.43 14.72
CA GLY A 582 -6.51 2.23 13.93
C GLY A 582 -5.25 2.21 13.09
N ASP A 583 -5.04 1.06 12.48
CA ASP A 583 -3.95 0.88 11.54
C ASP A 583 -4.45 1.18 10.11
N GLY A 584 -5.71 1.06 9.74
CA GLY A 584 -6.14 1.18 8.34
C GLY A 584 -6.06 2.58 7.70
N LEU A 585 -5.47 2.79 6.51
CA LEU A 585 -5.77 3.99 5.67
C LEU A 585 -7.07 3.82 4.87
N ILE A 586 -7.42 2.58 4.53
CA ILE A 586 -8.57 2.24 3.67
C ILE A 586 -9.54 1.30 4.38
N GLY A 587 -9.03 0.28 5.08
CA GLY A 587 -9.85 -0.67 5.84
C GLY A 587 -10.21 -0.10 7.22
N LEU A 588 -11.35 0.56 7.33
CA LEU A 588 -11.86 1.09 8.60
C LEU A 588 -12.65 0.03 9.38
N ASP A 589 -12.51 0.04 10.71
CA ASP A 589 -13.33 -0.74 11.64
C ASP A 589 -14.25 0.21 12.41
N PHE A 590 -15.56 -0.02 12.37
CA PHE A 590 -16.52 0.84 13.09
C PHE A 590 -16.25 0.94 14.59
N ARG A 591 -15.56 -0.04 15.19
CA ARG A 591 -15.10 0.05 16.60
C ARG A 591 -14.13 1.20 16.85
N GLU A 592 -13.56 1.78 15.80
CA GLU A 592 -12.69 2.95 15.87
C GLU A 592 -13.48 4.26 15.98
N SER A 593 -14.81 4.26 15.82
CA SER A 593 -15.62 5.49 15.86
C SER A 593 -15.52 6.25 17.17
N GLN A 594 -15.18 5.57 18.26
CA GLN A 594 -15.03 6.13 19.59
C GLN A 594 -13.56 6.24 20.04
N ARG A 595 -12.62 6.21 19.09
CA ARG A 595 -11.17 6.29 19.33
C ARG A 595 -10.59 7.49 18.57
N GLY A 596 -9.31 7.78 18.78
CA GLY A 596 -8.65 8.84 18.01
C GLY A 596 -9.08 10.22 18.48
N LEU A 597 -9.25 11.13 17.52
CA LEU A 597 -9.88 12.44 17.76
C LEU A 597 -11.33 12.28 18.24
N ALA A 598 -11.97 11.15 17.91
CA ALA A 598 -13.31 10.81 18.33
C ALA A 598 -13.36 10.02 19.66
N ALA A 599 -12.34 10.09 20.51
CA ALA A 599 -12.42 9.48 21.85
C ALA A 599 -13.35 10.27 22.79
N VAL A 600 -14.13 9.58 23.63
CA VAL A 600 -15.02 10.23 24.61
C VAL A 600 -14.21 10.99 25.66
N ALA A 601 -13.16 10.36 26.19
CA ALA A 601 -12.23 11.02 27.10
C ALA A 601 -11.27 11.90 26.30
N VAL A 602 -11.16 13.17 26.71
CA VAL A 602 -10.29 14.16 26.04
C VAL A 602 -8.83 13.71 26.05
N MET A 603 -8.36 13.10 27.14
CA MET A 603 -6.98 12.64 27.26
C MET A 603 -6.62 11.57 26.24
N ASP A 604 -7.57 10.72 25.86
CA ASP A 604 -7.35 9.67 24.85
C ASP A 604 -7.16 10.25 23.43
N ARG A 605 -7.55 11.51 23.20
CA ARG A 605 -7.33 12.23 21.94
C ARG A 605 -5.90 12.78 21.83
N LEU A 606 -5.23 12.99 22.96
CA LEU A 606 -3.95 13.70 23.02
C LEU A 606 -2.87 13.10 22.10
N PRO A 607 -2.63 11.78 22.04
CA PRO A 607 -1.59 11.23 21.16
C PRO A 607 -1.77 11.65 19.69
N TYR A 608 -3.02 11.61 19.22
CA TYR A 608 -3.39 11.96 17.85
C TYR A 608 -3.25 13.47 17.58
N LEU A 609 -3.60 14.29 18.57
CA LEU A 609 -3.41 15.74 18.52
C LEU A 609 -1.92 16.12 18.49
N LEU A 610 -1.06 15.43 19.25
CA LEU A 610 0.38 15.67 19.24
C LEU A 610 1.02 15.31 17.90
N TYR A 611 0.59 14.21 17.27
CA TYR A 611 1.03 13.87 15.91
C TYR A 611 0.54 14.90 14.89
N THR A 612 -0.74 15.27 14.96
CA THR A 612 -1.32 16.29 14.07
C THR A 612 -0.58 17.62 14.19
N ALA A 613 -0.36 18.09 15.42
CA ALA A 613 0.39 19.30 15.70
C ALA A 613 1.84 19.22 15.20
N SER A 614 2.48 18.05 15.33
CA SER A 614 3.83 17.84 14.79
C SER A 614 3.89 18.06 13.28
N LEU A 615 2.94 17.50 12.52
CA LEU A 615 2.91 17.66 11.06
C LEU A 615 2.65 19.11 10.66
N MET A 616 1.72 19.77 11.35
CA MET A 616 1.34 21.17 11.12
C MET A 616 2.50 22.17 11.36
N ARG A 617 3.59 21.75 12.01
CA ARG A 617 4.79 22.59 12.17
C ARG A 617 5.57 22.79 10.88
N ASP A 618 5.41 21.90 9.91
CA ASP A 618 6.07 22.02 8.61
C ASP A 618 5.18 22.70 7.58
N TRP A 619 3.94 23.04 7.95
CA TRP A 619 2.99 23.66 7.03
C TRP A 619 3.36 25.11 6.75
N SER A 620 3.66 25.42 5.48
CA SER A 620 3.89 26.77 4.98
C SER A 620 2.59 27.37 4.43
N VAL A 621 1.66 27.72 5.33
CA VAL A 621 0.35 28.30 4.96
C VAL A 621 0.32 29.79 5.27
N HIS A 622 -0.45 30.57 4.51
CA HIS A 622 -0.68 32.01 4.75
C HIS A 622 -1.48 32.35 6.02
N CYS A 623 -1.73 31.40 6.92
CA CYS A 623 -2.33 31.64 8.23
C CYS A 623 -1.26 31.54 9.33
N LYS A 624 -1.35 32.43 10.32
CA LYS A 624 -0.44 32.40 11.47
C LYS A 624 -0.68 31.12 12.26
N ARG A 625 0.36 30.31 12.41
CA ARG A 625 0.31 29.09 13.24
C ARG A 625 0.16 29.47 14.73
N PRO A 626 -0.76 28.83 15.47
CA PRO A 626 -0.88 28.99 16.91
C PRO A 626 0.36 28.54 17.69
N MET A 627 0.68 29.23 18.79
CA MET A 627 1.85 28.93 19.63
C MET A 627 1.72 27.57 20.34
N GLU A 628 0.48 27.13 20.59
CA GLU A 628 0.14 25.84 21.18
C GLU A 628 0.63 24.70 20.30
N ILE A 629 0.54 24.83 18.96
CA ILE A 629 1.04 23.83 18.01
C ILE A 629 2.58 23.75 18.08
N ASP A 630 3.26 24.90 18.16
CA ASP A 630 4.73 24.96 18.25
C ASP A 630 5.29 24.42 19.57
N SER A 631 4.55 24.60 20.66
CA SER A 631 4.96 24.20 22.01
C SER A 631 4.49 22.80 22.42
N ALA A 632 3.54 22.19 21.70
CA ALA A 632 2.93 20.91 22.05
C ALA A 632 3.96 19.79 22.33
N GLN A 633 4.92 19.62 21.43
CA GLN A 633 5.97 18.57 21.53
C GLN A 633 6.96 18.79 22.68
N LYS A 634 7.06 20.01 23.22
CA LYS A 634 8.01 20.35 24.30
C LYS A 634 7.43 20.09 25.69
N ARG A 635 6.11 19.86 25.79
CA ARG A 635 5.43 19.65 27.07
C ARG A 635 5.53 18.19 27.49
N ILE A 636 5.82 18.00 28.77
CA ILE A 636 5.97 16.69 29.40
C ILE A 636 4.66 16.25 30.06
N GLU A 637 3.92 17.18 30.64
CA GLU A 637 2.65 16.94 31.32
C GLU A 637 1.51 17.70 30.63
N TRP A 638 0.32 17.10 30.68
CA TRP A 638 -0.90 17.62 30.04
C TRP A 638 -2.10 17.44 30.97
N ASP A 639 -2.86 18.51 31.17
CA ASP A 639 -4.19 18.44 31.80
C ASP A 639 -5.34 18.53 30.77
N VAL A 640 -6.56 18.22 31.21
CA VAL A 640 -7.75 18.20 30.35
C VAL A 640 -8.04 19.56 29.69
N ARG A 641 -7.75 20.68 30.37
CA ARG A 641 -7.99 22.03 29.81
C ARG A 641 -6.98 22.33 28.72
N GLU A 642 -5.73 21.94 28.91
CA GLU A 642 -4.65 22.11 27.93
C GLU A 642 -4.89 21.26 26.69
N VAL A 643 -5.32 20.01 26.84
CA VAL A 643 -5.66 19.16 25.68
C VAL A 643 -6.83 19.75 24.89
N ARG A 644 -7.87 20.28 25.57
CA ARG A 644 -8.98 20.99 24.90
C ARG A 644 -8.51 22.23 24.14
N LEU A 645 -7.58 22.99 24.72
CA LEU A 645 -7.02 24.16 24.06
C LEU A 645 -6.23 23.74 22.81
N LEU A 646 -5.37 22.73 22.92
CA LEU A 646 -4.64 22.19 21.77
C LEU A 646 -5.60 21.72 20.67
N GLU A 647 -6.64 20.98 21.02
CA GLU A 647 -7.65 20.50 20.07
C GLU A 647 -8.34 21.66 19.33
N GLN A 648 -8.72 22.73 20.04
CA GLN A 648 -9.30 23.92 19.44
C GLN A 648 -8.34 24.61 18.47
N GLN A 649 -7.07 24.76 18.85
CA GLN A 649 -6.06 25.42 18.02
C GLN A 649 -5.71 24.59 16.77
N VAL A 650 -5.57 23.27 16.93
CA VAL A 650 -5.35 22.32 15.83
C VAL A 650 -6.53 22.36 14.85
N ALA A 651 -7.76 22.30 15.36
CA ALA A 651 -8.97 22.33 14.54
C ALA A 651 -9.08 23.66 13.76
N ALA A 652 -8.90 24.80 14.43
CA ALA A 652 -8.96 26.12 13.80
C ALA A 652 -7.87 26.31 12.74
N TYR A 653 -6.64 25.88 13.03
CA TYR A 653 -5.54 25.96 12.08
C TYR A 653 -5.77 25.06 10.87
N TYR A 654 -6.26 23.84 11.07
CA TYR A 654 -6.64 22.93 9.99
C TYR A 654 -7.71 23.53 9.08
N THR A 655 -8.86 23.94 9.64
CA THR A 655 -10.00 24.41 8.86
C THR A 655 -9.63 25.64 8.04
N GLN A 656 -8.93 26.59 8.67
CA GLN A 656 -8.46 27.80 7.99
C GLN A 656 -7.45 27.50 6.88
N SER A 657 -6.50 26.58 7.12
CA SER A 657 -5.50 26.17 6.12
C SER A 657 -6.15 25.47 4.93
N PHE A 658 -7.14 24.62 5.19
CA PHE A 658 -7.90 23.93 4.17
C PHE A 658 -8.69 24.92 3.28
N LEU A 659 -9.41 25.88 3.88
CA LEU A 659 -10.16 26.89 3.13
C LEU A 659 -9.25 27.80 2.29
N ARG A 660 -8.09 28.17 2.85
CA ARG A 660 -7.13 29.04 2.15
C ARG A 660 -6.41 28.33 1.00
N GLY A 661 -6.56 27.01 0.88
CA GLY A 661 -6.10 26.18 -0.24
C GLY A 661 -4.68 26.54 -0.65
N VAL A 662 -3.67 25.97 0.02
CA VAL A 662 -2.24 26.23 -0.23
C VAL A 662 -1.94 26.21 -1.75
N TRP A 663 -1.92 27.40 -2.35
CA TRP A 663 -1.58 27.68 -3.74
C TRP A 663 -0.96 29.07 -3.78
N ALA A 664 0.36 29.12 -3.76
CA ALA A 664 1.11 30.30 -4.16
C ALA A 664 2.25 29.86 -5.08
N SER A 665 1.98 29.85 -6.39
CA SER A 665 3.03 30.13 -7.37
C SER A 665 2.42 30.79 -8.60
N GLY A 666 2.87 32.01 -8.89
CA GLY A 666 2.52 32.77 -10.10
C GLY A 666 1.38 33.77 -9.91
N GLY A 667 1.72 35.05 -9.74
CA GLY A 667 0.73 36.12 -9.66
C GLY A 667 0.04 36.40 -10.99
N HIS A 668 -1.29 36.51 -10.96
CA HIS A 668 -2.04 37.66 -11.49
C HIS A 668 -3.51 37.56 -11.08
N THR A 669 -4.07 38.73 -10.79
CA THR A 669 -5.42 38.98 -10.28
C THR A 669 -6.47 38.80 -11.36
N ASP A 670 -7.53 38.04 -11.07
CA ASP A 670 -8.91 38.46 -11.33
C ASP A 670 -9.89 37.62 -10.51
N ALA A 671 -10.89 38.31 -9.95
CA ALA A 671 -11.79 37.80 -8.92
C ALA A 671 -13.09 37.26 -9.51
N PHE A 672 -13.34 35.94 -9.39
CA PHE A 672 -14.66 35.34 -9.55
C PHE A 672 -14.82 34.05 -8.71
N GLY A 673 -15.89 33.98 -7.91
CA GLY A 673 -16.62 32.72 -7.71
C GLY A 673 -16.26 31.77 -6.55
N ALA A 674 -15.90 32.25 -5.36
CA ALA A 674 -15.77 31.38 -4.17
C ALA A 674 -17.15 31.09 -3.54
N ARG A 675 -17.82 30.00 -3.93
CA ARG A 675 -19.11 29.62 -3.30
C ARG A 675 -19.31 28.16 -2.92
N ASP A 676 -18.36 27.26 -3.15
CA ASP A 676 -18.55 25.85 -2.79
C ASP A 676 -17.25 25.20 -2.29
N TRP A 677 -16.81 25.58 -1.08
CA TRP A 677 -15.74 24.89 -0.37
C TRP A 677 -16.10 24.79 1.10
N ILE A 678 -16.34 23.55 1.56
CA ILE A 678 -16.06 23.00 2.89
C ILE A 678 -16.75 21.64 3.04
N LEU A 679 -16.02 20.64 3.55
CA LEU A 679 -16.36 19.88 4.76
C LEU A 679 -15.46 18.65 4.96
N SER A 680 -14.30 18.82 5.59
CA SER A 680 -13.68 17.76 6.41
C SER A 680 -14.02 17.91 7.90
N ALA A 681 -14.31 19.13 8.36
CA ALA A 681 -14.60 19.37 9.78
C ALA A 681 -16.03 18.98 10.22
N ASN A 682 -17.05 19.05 9.35
CA ASN A 682 -18.31 18.37 9.69
C ASN A 682 -18.14 16.85 9.64
N LYS A 683 -17.13 16.30 8.95
CA LYS A 683 -16.96 14.86 8.79
C LYS A 683 -16.27 14.19 9.99
N MET A 684 -15.87 14.96 11.00
CA MET A 684 -15.29 14.42 12.23
C MET A 684 -16.40 14.13 13.23
N TYR A 685 -16.75 12.86 13.30
CA TYR A 685 -17.87 12.40 14.10
C TYR A 685 -17.48 11.26 15.07
N HIS A 686 -18.05 11.28 16.27
CA HIS A 686 -18.08 10.25 17.31
C HIS A 686 -19.15 9.18 17.04
#